data_AF-I3K4C9-F1
#
_entry.id   AF-I3K4C9-F1
#
_cell.length_a   1.000
_cell.length_b   1.000
_cell.length_c   1.000
_cell.angle_alpha   90.00
_cell.angle_beta   90.00
_cell.angle_gamma   90.00
#
_symmetry.space_group_name_H-M   'P 1'
#
loop_
_entity.id
_entity.type
_entity.pdbx_description
1 polymer ?
#
loop_
_entity_poly.entity_id
_entity_poly.type
_entity_poly.pdbx_seq_one_letter_code
_entity_poly.pdbx_strand_id
1 'polypeptide(L)'
;MFRILHHQGKGMCTGLVAQRRYEHHRAVMAIRREDVNPWERRAPLAPRHVKELTNAGVKVLVQPSNRRAIHEKEVRLIDYEKMVDANGFRIVAFGQWAGVAGMINILHGLGLRFLALGHHTPFMHIGMAHNYRNVSQAIQAVRDCGYEISMGLMPKSIGPLTFCFTGTGNVSKGAQDIINELPVEYVEPHELKDVSETGDMTKVYATVLSRHHHLVRKSDGIYDPIEYEIHPELYTSHFRTSVAPYTTCLINGIYWDPHTPRLLRRLDAQMLIRPQKSSSADNEGSPKLPHKLLAICDISADTGGSIGFMNECTTIDKPFCMYDADQHIDHDSVEGNGILMCSIDNLPAQLPIEATEYFGDRLFPYIWEMLPSDATRPLDEEEFSPQVRDAVITSNGKLTPKFEYIEKLRERREKAQIMKKAGMKRVLLLGSGYVSGPVVEYLTRDQGTQVTVASILLNQAEELAARYPNTIPVMLDVSSQERHLDSLVGDHDLVISLLPYSFHPLIAKHCIKRKVNMVTASYLSPAMKELQSSAEEAGITIVNEMGLDPGIDHMLAMECINKAKAQSCTVESYSSFCGGLPAPECSDNPLRYKFSWSPYGVLLNTISPAIFLKDNQVINVPPGGSLMDSTTPMDFFPGFNLEGFPNRDSTKYAEPYGIQTAHTLIRGTLRFKGFSKAMNGFIKLGLINSDPSPILQHTSSPVSWKELLCQQMDLSSSVSQNVFEQAVYEHTGQDDFKMDTLRCLGMLGDELVPHAESILAALAKHLETKLSFDKGERDMIVMRNDVGIRYPTGELETKHISLVVYGDPTGFSAMAKTVGYPLAIAARMVLNGEISTKGLVVPMVKEIYEPVLARLKEEGLHFISKSTLQE
;
A
#
# COMPACT_ATOMS: atom_id res chain seq x y z
N MET A 1 7.85 6.68 -15.36
CA MET A 1 6.75 5.73 -15.63
C MET A 1 5.72 6.39 -16.54
N PHE A 2 5.40 5.75 -17.66
CA PHE A 2 4.30 6.15 -18.55
C PHE A 2 3.07 5.28 -18.27
N ARG A 3 1.88 5.82 -18.55
CA ARG A 3 0.61 5.09 -18.49
C ARG A 3 -0.11 5.28 -19.84
N ILE A 4 -0.43 4.17 -20.50
CA ILE A 4 -1.08 4.15 -21.82
C ILE A 4 -2.52 3.68 -21.62
N LEU A 5 -3.48 4.41 -22.19
CA LEU A 5 -4.91 4.09 -22.17
C LEU A 5 -5.49 4.26 -23.59
N HIS A 6 -6.36 3.37 -24.06
CA HIS A 6 -7.03 3.51 -25.36
C HIS A 6 -8.56 3.36 -25.26
N HIS A 7 -9.29 4.09 -26.09
CA HIS A 7 -10.75 4.08 -26.26
C HIS A 7 -11.13 3.58 -27.67
N GLN A 8 -12.04 2.60 -27.80
CA GLN A 8 -12.50 2.10 -29.11
C GLN A 8 -13.60 2.98 -29.71
N GLY A 9 -13.61 3.17 -31.04
CA GLY A 9 -14.70 3.76 -31.81
C GLY A 9 -15.01 2.89 -33.05
N LYS A 10 -16.29 2.54 -33.25
CA LYS A 10 -16.80 1.80 -34.43
C LYS A 10 -17.41 2.78 -35.43
N GLY A 11 -17.24 2.52 -36.74
CA GLY A 11 -17.85 3.31 -37.81
C GLY A 11 -18.86 2.54 -38.67
N MET A 12 -19.89 3.24 -39.17
CA MET A 12 -20.33 3.24 -40.57
C MET A 12 -21.35 4.37 -40.85
N CYS A 13 -21.33 4.89 -42.09
CA CYS A 13 -21.94 6.13 -42.59
C CYS A 13 -23.47 6.12 -42.83
N THR A 14 -24.12 7.30 -42.78
CA THR A 14 -24.79 8.00 -43.92
C THR A 14 -25.39 9.36 -43.49
N GLY A 15 -25.34 10.37 -44.37
CA GLY A 15 -26.17 11.59 -44.32
C GLY A 15 -25.44 12.91 -44.00
N LEU A 16 -25.36 13.82 -44.99
CA LEU A 16 -24.79 15.17 -44.93
C LEU A 16 -25.46 16.06 -43.85
N VAL A 17 -24.65 16.73 -43.00
CA VAL A 17 -24.64 18.19 -42.74
C VAL A 17 -23.36 18.51 -41.92
N ALA A 18 -22.72 19.62 -42.26
CA ALA A 18 -21.44 20.08 -41.73
C ALA A 18 -21.39 20.22 -40.19
N GLN A 19 -20.55 19.42 -39.54
CA GLN A 19 -19.92 19.76 -38.26
C GLN A 19 -18.46 19.30 -38.28
N ARG A 20 -17.56 20.20 -37.87
CA ARG A 20 -16.11 20.00 -37.82
C ARG A 20 -15.79 18.70 -37.07
N ARG A 21 -15.13 17.77 -37.76
CA ARG A 21 -14.67 16.47 -37.25
C ARG A 21 -13.87 16.65 -35.95
N TYR A 22 -14.34 16.07 -34.87
CA TYR A 22 -13.46 15.57 -33.82
C TYR A 22 -12.74 14.35 -34.39
N GLU A 23 -11.46 14.47 -34.70
CA GLU A 23 -10.63 13.30 -35.02
C GLU A 23 -10.51 12.44 -33.75
N HIS A 24 -10.95 11.18 -33.84
CA HIS A 24 -10.67 10.17 -32.84
C HIS A 24 -9.15 10.00 -32.74
N HIS A 25 -8.58 10.31 -31.57
CA HIS A 25 -7.14 10.20 -31.34
C HIS A 25 -6.76 8.71 -31.33
N ARG A 26 -5.62 8.35 -31.95
CA ARG A 26 -5.17 6.95 -32.17
C ARG A 26 -4.48 6.30 -30.96
N ALA A 27 -4.14 7.07 -29.93
CA ALA A 27 -3.56 6.61 -28.66
C ALA A 27 -3.60 7.74 -27.64
N VAL A 28 -3.62 7.41 -26.34
CA VAL A 28 -3.47 8.40 -25.25
C VAL A 28 -2.23 8.09 -24.43
N MET A 29 -1.33 9.05 -24.32
CA MET A 29 -0.14 8.99 -23.48
C MET A 29 -0.26 10.01 -22.35
N ALA A 30 -0.13 9.56 -21.11
CA ALA A 30 -0.03 10.46 -19.96
C ALA A 30 1.44 10.65 -19.52
N ILE A 31 1.86 11.91 -19.40
CA ILE A 31 3.13 12.31 -18.80
C ILE A 31 2.83 12.82 -17.38
N ARG A 32 3.57 12.30 -16.40
CA ARG A 32 3.46 12.76 -15.01
C ARG A 32 3.94 14.21 -14.89
N ARG A 33 3.12 15.05 -14.26
CA ARG A 33 3.56 16.35 -13.72
C ARG A 33 4.22 16.08 -12.37
N GLU A 34 5.53 16.28 -12.28
CA GLU A 34 6.24 16.15 -11.00
C GLU A 34 5.94 17.37 -10.12
N ASP A 35 5.50 17.13 -8.89
CA ASP A 35 5.04 18.14 -7.93
C ASP A 35 5.69 17.99 -6.54
N VAL A 36 6.65 17.06 -6.40
CA VAL A 36 7.32 16.72 -5.13
C VAL A 36 8.34 17.78 -4.73
N ASN A 37 9.04 18.38 -5.69
CA ASN A 37 10.07 19.39 -5.43
C ASN A 37 9.89 20.57 -6.40
N PRO A 38 9.81 21.83 -5.93
CA PRO A 38 9.66 23.01 -6.79
C PRO A 38 10.81 23.21 -7.79
N TRP A 39 11.97 22.60 -7.53
CA TRP A 39 13.13 22.59 -8.42
C TRP A 39 13.12 21.48 -9.46
N GLU A 40 12.33 20.41 -9.26
CA GLU A 40 12.24 19.33 -10.25
C GLU A 40 11.33 19.74 -11.41
N ARG A 41 11.94 20.41 -12.39
CA ARG A 41 11.25 20.98 -13.56
C ARG A 41 11.51 20.20 -14.84
N ARG A 42 12.23 19.08 -14.77
CA ARG A 42 12.49 18.21 -15.92
C ARG A 42 11.27 17.34 -16.22
N ALA A 43 11.09 17.07 -17.51
CA ALA A 43 10.15 16.08 -18.01
C ALA A 43 10.90 14.97 -18.76
N PRO A 44 10.31 13.77 -18.91
CA PRO A 44 10.92 12.71 -19.72
C PRO A 44 10.86 13.01 -21.22
N LEU A 45 10.02 13.96 -21.67
CA LEU A 45 9.89 14.36 -23.07
C LEU A 45 9.82 15.89 -23.20
N ALA A 46 10.72 16.46 -24.00
CA ALA A 46 10.70 17.88 -24.38
C ALA A 46 9.46 18.29 -25.22
N PRO A 47 9.11 19.59 -25.26
CA PRO A 47 7.99 20.09 -26.05
C PRO A 47 8.02 19.69 -27.54
N ARG A 48 9.21 19.54 -28.15
CA ARG A 48 9.33 19.08 -29.54
C ARG A 48 8.88 17.63 -29.74
N HIS A 49 9.24 16.72 -28.82
CA HIS A 49 8.78 15.33 -28.84
C HIS A 49 7.26 15.25 -28.72
N VAL A 50 6.69 16.06 -27.81
CA VAL A 50 5.24 16.15 -27.62
C VAL A 50 4.57 16.66 -28.90
N LYS A 51 5.14 17.68 -29.55
CA LYS A 51 4.65 18.20 -30.83
C LYS A 51 4.60 17.12 -31.91
N GLU A 52 5.65 16.31 -32.04
CA GLU A 52 5.71 15.19 -32.98
C GLU A 52 4.63 14.14 -32.69
N LEU A 53 4.44 13.76 -31.42
CA LEU A 53 3.39 12.83 -31.00
C LEU A 53 1.98 13.37 -31.32
N THR A 54 1.73 14.64 -31.02
CA THR A 54 0.43 15.26 -31.30
C THR A 54 0.16 15.39 -32.80
N ASN A 55 1.19 15.68 -33.60
CA ASN A 55 1.09 15.71 -35.06
C ASN A 55 0.78 14.31 -35.64
N ALA A 56 1.23 13.25 -34.97
CA ALA A 56 0.91 11.86 -35.31
C ALA A 56 -0.48 11.40 -34.81
N GLY A 57 -1.27 12.27 -34.17
CA GLY A 57 -2.61 11.96 -33.68
C GLY A 57 -2.66 11.31 -32.28
N VAL A 58 -1.56 11.34 -31.52
CA VAL A 58 -1.51 10.87 -30.13
C VAL A 58 -2.00 11.97 -29.19
N LYS A 59 -2.96 11.65 -28.32
CA LYS A 59 -3.40 12.55 -27.25
C LYS A 59 -2.38 12.51 -26.12
N VAL A 60 -1.69 13.62 -25.88
CA VAL A 60 -0.76 13.73 -24.75
C VAL A 60 -1.43 14.46 -23.59
N LEU A 61 -1.49 13.83 -22.42
CA LEU A 61 -2.05 14.39 -21.20
C LEU A 61 -0.93 14.65 -20.19
N VAL A 62 -0.94 15.81 -19.54
CA VAL A 62 -0.05 16.11 -18.41
C VAL A 62 -0.89 16.10 -17.15
N GLN A 63 -0.62 15.16 -16.23
CA GLN A 63 -1.50 14.92 -15.07
C GLN A 63 -0.70 14.87 -13.76
N PRO A 64 -1.24 15.41 -12.65
CA PRO A 64 -0.76 15.09 -11.31
C PRO A 64 -1.03 13.61 -11.00
N SER A 65 -0.10 12.93 -10.35
CA SER A 65 -0.23 11.50 -10.03
C SER A 65 -0.26 11.28 -8.52
N ASN A 66 -1.43 10.89 -8.00
CA ASN A 66 -1.66 10.67 -6.57
C ASN A 66 -1.51 9.18 -6.18
N ARG A 67 -1.10 8.30 -7.11
CA ARG A 67 -1.10 6.83 -6.91
C ARG A 67 0.12 6.15 -7.53
N ARG A 68 0.81 5.32 -6.75
CA ARG A 68 1.91 4.43 -7.18
C ARG A 68 1.59 2.98 -6.78
N ALA A 69 0.59 2.36 -7.40
CA ALA A 69 0.32 0.92 -7.25
C ALA A 69 -0.24 0.38 -8.56
N ILE A 70 0.44 -0.60 -9.18
CA ILE A 70 0.25 -1.01 -10.59
C ILE A 70 0.19 -2.56 -10.73
N HIS A 71 -0.08 -3.30 -9.67
CA HIS A 71 -0.15 -4.77 -9.77
C HIS A 71 -1.57 -5.31 -10.07
N GLU A 72 -2.61 -4.62 -9.59
CA GLU A 72 -4.01 -5.10 -9.67
C GLU A 72 -4.78 -4.60 -10.89
N LYS A 73 -4.14 -3.80 -11.74
CA LYS A 73 -4.75 -3.26 -12.96
C LYS A 73 -3.86 -3.76 -14.07
N GLU A 74 -4.43 -4.42 -15.06
CA GLU A 74 -3.76 -4.92 -16.28
C GLU A 74 -2.93 -3.82 -16.94
N VAL A 75 -1.75 -3.58 -16.39
CA VAL A 75 -0.89 -2.44 -16.70
C VAL A 75 0.50 -2.99 -16.85
N ARG A 76 1.11 -2.61 -17.97
CA ARG A 76 2.50 -2.93 -18.25
C ARG A 76 3.38 -1.84 -17.66
N LEU A 77 4.11 -2.17 -16.60
CA LEU A 77 5.03 -1.23 -15.97
C LEU A 77 6.41 -1.34 -16.63
N ILE A 78 6.81 -0.29 -17.35
CA ILE A 78 8.13 -0.21 -17.97
C ILE A 78 8.99 0.76 -17.17
N ASP A 79 10.14 0.27 -16.72
CA ASP A 79 11.16 1.08 -16.06
C ASP A 79 12.27 1.43 -17.04
N TYR A 80 12.24 2.66 -17.55
CA TYR A 80 13.25 3.15 -18.50
C TYR A 80 14.68 3.11 -17.92
N GLU A 81 14.85 3.00 -16.59
CA GLU A 81 16.17 2.84 -15.98
C GLU A 81 16.81 1.49 -16.28
N LYS A 82 15.97 0.49 -16.61
CA LYS A 82 16.36 -0.89 -16.94
C LYS A 82 16.55 -1.10 -18.44
N MET A 83 16.34 -0.06 -19.26
CA MET A 83 16.66 -0.10 -20.68
C MET A 83 18.17 -0.03 -20.87
N VAL A 84 18.76 -1.13 -21.31
CA VAL A 84 20.21 -1.27 -21.55
C VAL A 84 20.51 -1.68 -22.99
N ASP A 85 21.66 -1.27 -23.51
CA ASP A 85 22.14 -1.70 -24.82
C ASP A 85 22.68 -3.15 -24.79
N ALA A 86 23.19 -3.64 -25.92
CA ALA A 86 23.71 -5.00 -26.05
C ALA A 86 24.94 -5.28 -25.15
N ASN A 87 25.63 -4.25 -24.67
CA ASN A 87 26.77 -4.34 -23.77
C ASN A 87 26.37 -4.14 -22.29
N GLY A 88 25.08 -3.94 -22.01
CA GLY A 88 24.57 -3.68 -20.66
C GLY A 88 24.64 -2.22 -20.21
N PHE A 89 25.00 -1.28 -21.09
CA PHE A 89 25.02 0.14 -20.74
C PHE A 89 23.62 0.73 -20.77
N ARG A 90 23.27 1.50 -19.74
CA ARG A 90 21.97 2.18 -19.64
C ARG A 90 21.78 3.16 -20.80
N ILE A 91 20.69 3.00 -21.53
CA ILE A 91 20.37 3.79 -22.73
C ILE A 91 19.94 5.21 -22.34
N VAL A 92 19.13 5.32 -21.30
CA VAL A 92 18.53 6.59 -20.88
C VAL A 92 19.04 6.96 -19.49
N ALA A 93 20.03 7.87 -19.41
CA ALA A 93 20.66 8.30 -18.17
C ALA A 93 20.92 9.82 -18.17
N PHE A 94 20.88 10.45 -16.99
CA PHE A 94 21.12 11.88 -16.82
C PHE A 94 22.57 12.27 -16.49
N GLY A 95 23.49 11.29 -16.46
CA GLY A 95 24.82 11.46 -15.89
C GLY A 95 25.61 12.66 -16.46
N GLN A 96 25.53 12.91 -17.77
CA GLN A 96 26.28 14.02 -18.39
C GLN A 96 25.87 15.39 -17.84
N TRP A 97 24.56 15.65 -17.73
CA TRP A 97 24.05 16.94 -17.23
C TRP A 97 24.24 17.11 -15.73
N ALA A 98 24.34 16.01 -14.97
CA ALA A 98 24.78 16.06 -13.58
C ALA A 98 26.25 16.55 -13.50
N GLY A 99 27.11 16.05 -14.38
CA GLY A 99 28.49 16.51 -14.57
C GLY A 99 28.59 18.01 -14.86
N VAL A 100 27.85 18.48 -15.87
CA VAL A 100 27.82 19.88 -16.29
C VAL A 100 27.37 20.79 -15.15
N ALA A 101 26.22 20.51 -14.54
CA ALA A 101 25.68 21.33 -13.45
C ALA A 101 26.57 21.29 -12.20
N GLY A 102 27.10 20.11 -11.86
CA GLY A 102 28.02 19.93 -10.72
C GLY A 102 29.30 20.75 -10.90
N MET A 103 29.88 20.75 -12.10
CA MET A 103 31.07 21.54 -12.40
C MET A 103 30.81 23.05 -12.31
N ILE A 104 29.72 23.55 -12.89
CA ILE A 104 29.36 24.98 -12.80
C ILE A 104 29.19 25.38 -11.32
N ASN A 105 28.47 24.57 -10.55
CA ASN A 105 28.23 24.85 -9.14
C ASN A 105 29.51 24.85 -8.32
N ILE A 106 30.42 23.89 -8.52
CA ILE A 106 31.66 23.87 -7.73
C ILE A 106 32.62 24.99 -8.11
N LEU A 107 32.61 25.45 -9.38
CA LEU A 107 33.36 26.65 -9.78
C LEU A 107 32.83 27.90 -9.07
N HIS A 108 31.51 28.07 -9.00
CA HIS A 108 30.89 29.13 -8.19
C HIS A 108 31.25 28.99 -6.70
N GLY A 109 31.16 27.77 -6.16
CA GLY A 109 31.52 27.46 -4.78
C GLY A 109 32.99 27.78 -4.46
N LEU A 110 33.91 27.52 -5.38
CA LEU A 110 35.31 27.93 -5.26
C LEU A 110 35.45 29.46 -5.21
N GLY A 111 34.68 30.21 -5.99
CA GLY A 111 34.64 31.67 -5.89
C GLY A 111 34.29 32.12 -4.46
N LEU A 112 33.17 31.62 -3.92
CA LEU A 112 32.76 31.89 -2.54
C LEU A 112 33.81 31.47 -1.51
N ARG A 113 34.41 30.29 -1.69
CA ARG A 113 35.42 29.75 -0.79
C ARG A 113 36.69 30.58 -0.78
N PHE A 114 37.17 31.01 -1.95
CA PHE A 114 38.32 31.90 -2.03
C PHE A 114 38.04 33.24 -1.38
N LEU A 115 36.85 33.83 -1.60
CA LEU A 115 36.46 35.08 -0.96
C LEU A 115 36.45 34.96 0.56
N ALA A 116 35.87 33.87 1.09
CA ALA A 116 35.85 33.57 2.52
C ALA A 116 37.26 33.38 3.13
N LEU A 117 38.23 32.96 2.30
CA LEU A 117 39.64 32.85 2.68
C LEU A 117 40.44 34.14 2.42
N GLY A 118 39.78 35.23 2.02
CA GLY A 118 40.40 36.54 1.81
C GLY A 118 41.01 36.74 0.41
N HIS A 119 40.61 35.95 -0.58
CA HIS A 119 41.10 36.02 -1.96
C HIS A 119 39.98 36.39 -2.94
N HIS A 120 40.16 37.48 -3.68
CA HIS A 120 39.33 37.78 -4.85
C HIS A 120 39.86 37.02 -6.07
N THR A 121 39.02 36.22 -6.72
CA THR A 121 39.39 35.41 -7.89
C THR A 121 38.33 35.55 -9.00
N PRO A 122 38.68 35.34 -10.28
CA PRO A 122 37.71 35.36 -11.39
C PRO A 122 36.51 34.43 -11.21
N PHE A 123 36.65 33.34 -10.43
CA PHE A 123 35.55 32.43 -10.11
C PHE A 123 34.36 33.12 -9.41
N MET A 124 34.56 34.29 -8.79
CA MET A 124 33.51 35.12 -8.19
C MET A 124 32.43 35.56 -9.18
N HIS A 125 32.74 35.55 -10.48
CA HIS A 125 31.83 36.00 -11.55
C HIS A 125 30.99 34.85 -12.15
N ILE A 126 31.26 33.61 -11.75
CA ILE A 126 30.45 32.45 -12.12
C ILE A 126 29.30 32.35 -11.13
N GLY A 127 28.06 32.22 -11.62
CA GLY A 127 26.87 31.94 -10.83
C GLY A 127 26.57 30.44 -10.73
N MET A 128 25.61 30.07 -9.88
CA MET A 128 25.08 28.71 -9.83
C MET A 128 24.42 28.30 -11.15
N ALA A 129 24.40 27.01 -11.49
CA ALA A 129 23.85 26.50 -12.75
C ALA A 129 22.41 26.97 -13.00
N HIS A 130 21.57 26.99 -11.97
CA HIS A 130 20.17 27.44 -12.07
C HIS A 130 19.99 28.97 -12.25
N ASN A 131 21.05 29.77 -12.10
CA ASN A 131 21.00 31.22 -12.37
C ASN A 131 21.03 31.53 -13.86
N TYR A 132 21.43 30.58 -14.69
CA TYR A 132 21.51 30.72 -16.13
C TYR A 132 20.23 30.21 -16.79
N ARG A 133 19.82 30.86 -17.90
CA ARG A 133 18.63 30.45 -18.64
C ARG A 133 18.84 29.16 -19.43
N ASN A 134 20.08 28.92 -19.86
CA ASN A 134 20.52 27.77 -20.63
C ASN A 134 22.03 27.55 -20.41
N VAL A 135 22.53 26.39 -20.79
CA VAL A 135 23.94 26.01 -20.60
C VAL A 135 24.91 26.96 -21.32
N SER A 136 24.53 27.51 -22.48
CA SER A 136 25.40 28.39 -23.26
C SER A 136 25.76 29.68 -22.51
N GLN A 137 24.84 30.22 -21.70
CA GLN A 137 25.12 31.37 -20.85
C GLN A 137 26.10 31.02 -19.71
N ALA A 138 25.95 29.83 -19.12
CA ALA A 138 26.87 29.35 -18.10
C ALA A 138 28.28 29.16 -18.67
N ILE A 139 28.38 28.54 -19.84
CA ILE A 139 29.64 28.37 -20.58
C ILE A 139 30.30 29.72 -20.85
N GLN A 140 29.54 30.74 -21.26
CA GLN A 140 30.10 32.07 -21.49
C GLN A 140 30.70 32.67 -20.22
N ALA A 141 30.04 32.55 -19.06
CA ALA A 141 30.60 33.02 -17.79
C ALA A 141 31.88 32.29 -17.39
N VAL A 142 31.96 30.98 -17.68
CA VAL A 142 33.19 30.20 -17.47
C VAL A 142 34.30 30.66 -18.42
N ARG A 143 34.00 30.94 -19.69
CA ARG A 143 34.97 31.49 -20.65
C ARG A 143 35.51 32.85 -20.22
N ASP A 144 34.64 33.74 -19.73
CA ASP A 144 35.03 35.07 -19.26
C ASP A 144 35.97 34.95 -18.05
N CYS A 145 35.67 34.05 -17.11
CA CYS A 145 36.57 33.68 -16.01
C CYS A 145 37.91 33.13 -16.54
N GLY A 146 37.88 32.24 -17.53
CA GLY A 146 39.07 31.69 -18.16
C GLY A 146 39.96 32.75 -18.82
N TYR A 147 39.34 33.76 -19.46
CA TYR A 147 40.06 34.89 -20.04
C TYR A 147 40.82 35.68 -18.98
N GLU A 148 40.18 35.99 -17.85
CA GLU A 148 40.83 36.67 -16.72
C GLU A 148 42.00 35.87 -16.12
N ILE A 149 41.83 34.54 -16.00
CA ILE A 149 42.91 33.63 -15.57
C ILE A 149 44.09 33.73 -16.54
N SER A 150 43.85 33.68 -17.85
CA SER A 150 44.90 33.75 -18.88
C SER A 150 45.66 35.09 -18.88
N MET A 151 45.01 36.17 -18.42
CA MET A 151 45.63 37.47 -18.23
C MET A 151 46.48 37.56 -16.94
N GLY A 152 46.52 36.50 -16.13
CA GLY A 152 47.27 36.46 -14.87
C GLY A 152 46.57 37.20 -13.73
N LEU A 153 45.24 37.34 -13.78
CA LEU A 153 44.45 38.00 -12.72
C LEU A 153 44.21 37.11 -11.47
N MET A 154 44.85 35.94 -11.42
CA MET A 154 44.82 35.06 -10.25
C MET A 154 45.80 35.55 -9.16
N PRO A 155 45.38 35.62 -7.87
CA PRO A 155 46.29 35.96 -6.78
C PRO A 155 47.46 34.98 -6.67
N LYS A 156 48.69 35.47 -6.52
CA LYS A 156 49.87 34.58 -6.35
C LYS A 156 49.82 33.74 -5.07
N SER A 157 49.07 34.19 -4.07
CA SER A 157 48.95 33.55 -2.75
C SER A 157 48.24 32.19 -2.75
N ILE A 158 47.42 31.89 -3.76
CA ILE A 158 46.66 30.63 -3.81
C ILE A 158 47.43 29.51 -4.53
N GLY A 159 48.48 29.85 -5.29
CA GLY A 159 49.26 28.90 -6.08
C GLY A 159 48.46 28.20 -7.20
N PRO A 160 49.10 27.27 -7.94
CA PRO A 160 48.48 26.63 -9.10
C PRO A 160 47.26 25.81 -8.69
N LEU A 161 46.17 25.92 -9.46
CA LEU A 161 44.94 25.18 -9.17
C LEU A 161 44.89 23.86 -9.95
N THR A 162 44.57 22.78 -9.24
CA THR A 162 44.53 21.42 -9.77
C THR A 162 43.15 20.80 -9.57
N PHE A 163 42.54 20.33 -10.65
CA PHE A 163 41.24 19.68 -10.69
C PHE A 163 41.40 18.19 -10.96
N CYS A 164 40.74 17.35 -10.16
CA CYS A 164 40.79 15.90 -10.33
C CYS A 164 39.39 15.36 -10.60
N PHE A 165 39.23 14.65 -11.71
CA PHE A 165 37.97 14.03 -12.10
C PHE A 165 38.07 12.52 -11.88
N THR A 166 37.10 11.94 -11.18
CA THR A 166 37.08 10.48 -10.96
C THR A 166 36.17 9.79 -11.97
N GLY A 167 36.65 8.71 -12.57
CA GLY A 167 35.90 7.92 -13.54
C GLY A 167 35.92 8.52 -14.94
N THR A 168 35.62 7.68 -15.93
CA THR A 168 35.61 8.02 -17.36
C THR A 168 34.20 8.02 -17.97
N GLY A 169 33.18 7.94 -17.11
CA GLY A 169 31.77 7.90 -17.50
C GLY A 169 31.19 9.27 -17.88
N ASN A 170 29.89 9.29 -18.18
CA ASN A 170 29.18 10.48 -18.67
C ASN A 170 29.24 11.67 -17.70
N VAL A 171 29.23 11.42 -16.38
CA VAL A 171 29.36 12.48 -15.36
C VAL A 171 30.70 13.20 -15.49
N SER A 172 31.80 12.45 -15.53
CA SER A 172 33.14 13.01 -15.65
C SER A 172 33.31 13.76 -16.98
N LYS A 173 32.81 13.21 -18.09
CA LYS A 173 32.82 13.88 -19.40
C LYS A 173 32.04 15.20 -19.39
N GLY A 174 30.84 15.22 -18.82
CA GLY A 174 30.05 16.44 -18.71
C GLY A 174 30.69 17.52 -17.84
N ALA A 175 31.40 17.12 -16.78
CA ALA A 175 32.18 18.06 -15.98
C ALA A 175 33.42 18.59 -16.75
N GLN A 176 34.06 17.73 -17.54
CA GLN A 176 35.17 18.10 -18.42
C GLN A 176 34.73 19.08 -19.53
N ASP A 177 33.53 18.91 -20.08
CA ASP A 177 32.97 19.85 -21.07
C ASP A 177 32.96 21.30 -20.54
N ILE A 178 32.84 21.49 -19.22
CA ILE A 178 32.87 22.81 -18.57
C ILE A 178 34.29 23.27 -18.21
N ILE A 179 35.16 22.41 -17.64
CA ILE A 179 36.54 22.83 -17.33
C ILE A 179 37.34 23.19 -18.59
N ASN A 180 37.01 22.58 -19.73
CA ASN A 180 37.67 22.84 -21.02
C ASN A 180 37.45 24.26 -21.54
N GLU A 181 36.50 25.00 -20.96
CA GLU A 181 36.24 26.40 -21.27
C GLU A 181 37.13 27.37 -20.47
N LEU A 182 37.92 26.85 -19.52
CA LEU A 182 39.03 27.55 -18.88
C LEU A 182 40.34 27.29 -19.64
N PRO A 183 41.40 28.11 -19.45
CA PRO A 183 42.74 27.78 -19.93
C PRO A 183 43.27 26.56 -19.16
N VAL A 184 42.92 25.36 -19.59
CA VAL A 184 43.24 24.10 -18.90
C VAL A 184 44.37 23.33 -19.57
N GLU A 185 45.26 22.76 -18.75
CA GLU A 185 46.26 21.79 -19.17
C GLU A 185 45.98 20.45 -18.49
N TYR A 186 45.84 19.38 -19.29
CA TYR A 186 45.67 18.03 -18.77
C TYR A 186 47.02 17.41 -18.47
N VAL A 187 47.15 16.83 -17.28
CA VAL A 187 48.37 16.17 -16.78
C VAL A 187 48.07 14.76 -16.29
N GLU A 188 49.08 13.90 -16.31
CA GLU A 188 48.98 12.57 -15.74
C GLU A 188 48.94 12.64 -14.19
N PRO A 189 48.30 11.67 -13.51
CA PRO A 189 48.14 11.74 -12.05
C PRO A 189 49.45 11.83 -11.26
N HIS A 190 50.56 11.31 -11.80
CA HIS A 190 51.87 11.37 -11.16
C HIS A 190 52.54 12.75 -11.28
N GLU A 191 52.14 13.56 -12.26
CA GLU A 191 52.65 14.92 -12.49
C GLU A 191 51.94 15.97 -11.61
N LEU A 192 50.81 15.61 -10.98
CA LEU A 192 50.02 16.51 -10.13
C LEU A 192 50.85 17.19 -9.05
N LYS A 193 51.81 16.47 -8.45
CA LYS A 193 52.68 17.03 -7.42
C LYS A 193 53.46 18.21 -7.97
N ASP A 194 54.15 18.01 -9.09
CA ASP A 194 55.04 19.01 -9.69
C ASP A 194 54.24 20.24 -10.13
N VAL A 195 53.10 20.05 -10.82
CA VAL A 195 52.27 21.19 -11.24
C VAL A 195 51.58 21.89 -10.07
N SER A 196 51.29 21.19 -8.97
CA SER A 196 50.69 21.82 -7.78
C SER A 196 51.63 22.76 -7.04
N GLU A 197 52.95 22.58 -7.22
CA GLU A 197 54.03 23.34 -6.58
C GLU A 197 54.60 24.42 -7.51
N THR A 198 54.82 24.10 -8.79
CA THR A 198 55.54 24.99 -9.74
C THR A 198 54.76 25.31 -11.02
N GLY A 199 53.48 24.96 -11.10
CA GLY A 199 52.63 25.24 -12.25
C GLY A 199 52.50 26.74 -12.58
N ASP A 200 52.12 27.01 -13.82
CA ASP A 200 51.81 28.36 -14.31
C ASP A 200 50.43 28.80 -13.80
N MET A 201 50.37 30.02 -13.29
CA MET A 201 49.17 30.63 -12.70
C MET A 201 48.20 31.22 -13.74
N THR A 202 48.61 31.27 -15.02
CA THR A 202 47.77 31.73 -16.14
C THR A 202 46.86 30.63 -16.70
N LYS A 203 46.90 29.44 -16.08
CA LYS A 203 46.11 28.28 -16.44
C LYS A 203 45.73 27.44 -15.21
N VAL A 204 44.83 26.50 -15.42
CA VAL A 204 44.42 25.49 -14.45
C VAL A 204 44.88 24.12 -14.92
N TYR A 205 45.13 23.20 -14.00
CA TYR A 205 45.57 21.84 -14.32
C TYR A 205 44.46 20.85 -14.05
N ALA A 206 44.27 19.87 -14.93
CA ALA A 206 43.25 18.84 -14.79
C ALA A 206 43.84 17.43 -14.94
N THR A 207 43.30 16.45 -14.21
CA THR A 207 43.60 15.04 -14.44
C THR A 207 42.36 14.17 -14.32
N VAL A 208 42.33 13.06 -15.06
CA VAL A 208 41.21 12.10 -15.06
C VAL A 208 41.69 10.77 -14.48
N LEU A 209 41.06 10.36 -13.38
CA LEU A 209 41.44 9.16 -12.64
C LEU A 209 40.58 7.97 -13.07
N SER A 210 41.26 6.94 -13.55
CA SER A 210 40.71 5.60 -13.72
C SER A 210 41.07 4.71 -12.54
N ARG A 211 40.41 3.56 -12.42
CA ARG A 211 40.62 2.59 -11.32
C ARG A 211 42.10 2.29 -11.06
N HIS A 212 42.87 2.04 -12.12
CA HIS A 212 44.30 1.68 -12.01
C HIS A 212 45.21 2.80 -11.47
N HIS A 213 44.77 4.07 -11.47
CA HIS A 213 45.57 5.18 -10.95
C HIS A 213 45.58 5.22 -9.41
N HIS A 214 44.59 4.63 -8.76
CA HIS A 214 44.43 4.75 -7.31
C HIS A 214 44.09 3.45 -6.59
N LEU A 215 43.58 2.43 -7.26
CA LEU A 215 43.34 1.12 -6.67
C LEU A 215 44.57 0.23 -6.84
N VAL A 216 44.99 -0.38 -5.74
CA VAL A 216 46.13 -1.30 -5.73
C VAL A 216 45.86 -2.47 -4.79
N ARG A 217 46.41 -3.64 -5.12
CA ARG A 217 46.34 -4.83 -4.27
C ARG A 217 47.13 -4.58 -2.98
N LYS A 218 46.58 -5.00 -1.84
CA LYS A 218 47.19 -4.79 -0.51
C LYS A 218 48.54 -5.48 -0.33
N SER A 219 48.83 -6.53 -1.10
CA SER A 219 50.04 -7.35 -0.94
C SER A 219 51.27 -6.78 -1.66
N ASP A 220 51.11 -6.28 -2.89
CA ASP A 220 52.23 -5.92 -3.78
C ASP A 220 52.07 -4.54 -4.44
N GLY A 221 50.93 -3.87 -4.29
CA GLY A 221 50.69 -2.56 -4.88
C GLY A 221 50.31 -2.57 -6.37
N ILE A 222 50.00 -3.73 -6.96
CA ILE A 222 49.66 -3.86 -8.39
C ILE A 222 48.12 -3.80 -8.58
N TYR A 223 47.66 -3.23 -9.70
CA TYR A 223 46.26 -3.27 -10.10
C TYR A 223 45.99 -4.34 -11.16
N ASP A 224 45.15 -5.33 -10.85
CA ASP A 224 44.60 -6.27 -11.82
C ASP A 224 43.09 -6.04 -11.99
N PRO A 225 42.62 -5.67 -13.19
CA PRO A 225 41.22 -5.35 -13.41
C PRO A 225 40.29 -6.56 -13.25
N ILE A 226 40.69 -7.77 -13.65
CA ILE A 226 39.83 -8.96 -13.61
C ILE A 226 39.70 -9.45 -12.18
N GLU A 227 40.81 -9.51 -11.43
CA GLU A 227 40.78 -9.91 -10.03
C GLU A 227 40.00 -8.91 -9.19
N TYR A 228 40.13 -7.60 -9.46
CA TYR A 228 39.36 -6.59 -8.75
C TYR A 228 37.85 -6.76 -8.91
N GLU A 229 37.35 -7.19 -10.07
CA GLU A 229 35.91 -7.40 -10.27
C GLU A 229 35.38 -8.60 -9.46
N ILE A 230 36.22 -9.60 -9.20
CA ILE A 230 35.84 -10.82 -8.48
C ILE A 230 36.12 -10.68 -6.96
N HIS A 231 37.22 -10.03 -6.60
CA HIS A 231 37.78 -9.93 -5.25
C HIS A 231 38.18 -8.49 -4.88
N PRO A 232 37.23 -7.53 -4.85
CA PRO A 232 37.53 -6.13 -4.53
C PRO A 232 38.07 -5.94 -3.11
N GLU A 233 37.81 -6.87 -2.18
CA GLU A 233 38.29 -6.86 -0.81
C GLU A 233 39.82 -6.96 -0.68
N LEU A 234 40.51 -7.45 -1.70
CA LEU A 234 41.98 -7.55 -1.74
C LEU A 234 42.65 -6.21 -2.05
N TYR A 235 41.87 -5.22 -2.47
CA TYR A 235 42.37 -3.93 -2.94
C TYR A 235 42.20 -2.83 -1.90
N THR A 236 42.98 -1.76 -2.06
CA THR A 236 42.85 -0.52 -1.28
C THR A 236 43.08 0.69 -2.18
N SER A 237 42.60 1.87 -1.75
CA SER A 237 42.76 3.11 -2.50
C SER A 237 43.93 3.93 -1.94
N HIS A 238 44.91 4.25 -2.78
CA HIS A 238 46.03 5.14 -2.48
C HIS A 238 45.75 6.61 -2.85
N PHE A 239 44.54 6.93 -3.31
CA PHE A 239 44.13 8.27 -3.74
C PHE A 239 44.52 9.37 -2.73
N ARG A 240 44.31 9.11 -1.44
CA ARG A 240 44.66 10.02 -0.35
C ARG A 240 46.15 10.42 -0.33
N THR A 241 47.05 9.53 -0.68
CA THR A 241 48.50 9.77 -0.58
C THR A 241 49.12 10.21 -1.88
N SER A 242 48.64 9.69 -3.02
CA SER A 242 49.24 9.96 -4.33
C SER A 242 48.60 11.13 -5.08
N VAL A 243 47.33 11.46 -4.81
CA VAL A 243 46.58 12.45 -5.61
C VAL A 243 45.99 13.55 -4.75
N ALA A 244 45.15 13.21 -3.76
CA ALA A 244 44.42 14.17 -2.94
C ALA A 244 45.25 15.30 -2.30
N PRO A 245 46.51 15.11 -1.86
CA PRO A 245 47.32 16.18 -1.28
C PRO A 245 47.69 17.28 -2.28
N TYR A 246 47.63 16.95 -3.57
CA TYR A 246 48.00 17.82 -4.69
C TYR A 246 46.78 18.31 -5.46
N THR A 247 45.57 17.98 -5.01
CA THR A 247 44.29 18.36 -5.63
C THR A 247 43.71 19.60 -4.96
N THR A 248 43.36 20.63 -5.73
CA THR A 248 42.57 21.77 -5.24
C THR A 248 41.09 21.43 -5.13
N CYS A 249 40.53 20.86 -6.20
CA CYS A 249 39.12 20.55 -6.30
C CYS A 249 38.91 19.15 -6.87
N LEU A 250 38.15 18.32 -6.14
CA LEU A 250 37.79 16.96 -6.58
C LEU A 250 36.38 16.95 -7.17
N ILE A 251 36.23 16.41 -8.37
CA ILE A 251 34.95 16.12 -9.00
C ILE A 251 34.74 14.61 -8.95
N ASN A 252 33.95 14.17 -7.96
CA ASN A 252 33.64 12.77 -7.71
C ASN A 252 32.36 12.36 -8.45
N GLY A 253 32.45 11.34 -9.29
CA GLY A 253 31.35 10.85 -10.12
C GLY A 253 31.42 9.34 -10.36
N ILE A 254 32.13 8.62 -9.49
CA ILE A 254 32.24 7.17 -9.56
C ILE A 254 31.04 6.49 -8.93
N TYR A 255 30.64 5.37 -9.53
CA TYR A 255 29.78 4.40 -8.87
C TYR A 255 30.59 3.67 -7.79
N TRP A 256 30.03 3.50 -6.60
CA TRP A 256 30.66 2.81 -5.48
C TRP A 256 29.77 1.71 -4.93
N ASP A 257 30.36 0.53 -4.71
CA ASP A 257 29.70 -0.61 -4.09
C ASP A 257 30.25 -0.82 -2.65
N PRO A 258 29.40 -1.18 -1.66
CA PRO A 258 29.83 -1.38 -0.28
C PRO A 258 30.98 -2.37 -0.05
N HIS A 259 31.17 -3.33 -0.96
CA HIS A 259 32.25 -4.31 -0.91
C HIS A 259 33.58 -3.79 -1.51
N THR A 260 33.57 -2.60 -2.11
CA THR A 260 34.75 -1.98 -2.74
C THR A 260 35.41 -0.91 -1.85
N PRO A 261 36.73 -0.69 -1.98
CA PRO A 261 37.42 0.35 -1.22
C PRO A 261 36.86 1.75 -1.49
N ARG A 262 36.68 2.54 -0.42
CA ARG A 262 36.30 3.96 -0.52
C ARG A 262 37.41 4.79 -1.15
N LEU A 263 37.05 5.87 -1.84
CA LEU A 263 38.02 6.82 -2.40
C LEU A 263 38.68 7.64 -1.30
N LEU A 264 37.88 8.19 -0.37
CA LEU A 264 38.33 8.89 0.83
C LEU A 264 37.53 8.43 2.05
N ARG A 265 38.21 8.04 3.13
CA ARG A 265 37.59 7.75 4.44
C ARG A 265 37.64 8.97 5.36
N ARG A 266 36.90 8.93 6.47
CA ARG A 266 36.90 10.01 7.49
C ARG A 266 38.29 10.36 8.00
N LEU A 267 39.08 9.35 8.36
CA LEU A 267 40.47 9.51 8.80
C LEU A 267 41.37 10.11 7.71
N ASP A 268 41.03 9.87 6.44
CA ASP A 268 41.80 10.37 5.32
C ASP A 268 41.60 11.89 5.18
N ALA A 269 40.36 12.37 5.26
CA ALA A 269 40.03 13.80 5.25
C ALA A 269 40.63 14.54 6.47
N GLN A 270 40.54 13.97 7.68
CA GLN A 270 41.15 14.56 8.87
C GLN A 270 42.65 14.79 8.70
N MET A 271 43.34 13.92 7.96
CA MET A 271 44.77 14.07 7.73
C MET A 271 45.09 15.06 6.60
N LEU A 272 44.20 15.24 5.63
CA LEU A 272 44.34 16.23 4.54
C LEU A 272 44.07 17.67 5.03
N ILE A 273 43.17 17.84 6.01
CA ILE A 273 42.77 19.15 6.57
C ILE A 273 43.74 19.64 7.67
N ARG A 274 44.70 18.81 8.09
CA ARG A 274 45.67 19.21 9.12
C ARG A 274 46.49 20.43 8.67
N PRO A 275 46.59 21.48 9.49
CA PRO A 275 47.44 22.64 9.18
C PRO A 275 48.88 22.17 8.92
N GLN A 276 49.44 22.52 7.75
CA GLN A 276 50.83 22.22 7.47
C GLN A 276 51.76 23.08 8.36
N LYS A 277 52.86 22.47 8.84
CA LYS A 277 53.92 23.22 9.55
C LYS A 277 54.58 24.18 8.55
N SER A 278 54.70 25.45 8.92
CA SER A 278 55.20 26.52 8.05
C SER A 278 56.63 26.24 7.54
N SER A 279 56.79 26.15 6.23
CA SER A 279 58.09 26.28 5.55
C SER A 279 58.36 27.74 5.16
N SER A 280 59.62 28.14 5.27
CA SER A 280 60.17 29.50 5.35
C SER A 280 60.31 30.24 4.01
N ALA A 281 59.19 30.59 3.37
CA ALA A 281 59.17 31.57 2.27
C ALA A 281 57.83 32.33 2.31
N ASP A 282 57.83 33.48 3.00
CA ASP A 282 56.63 34.25 3.30
C ASP A 282 56.41 35.35 2.25
N ASN A 283 55.24 35.34 1.59
CA ASN A 283 54.72 36.53 0.92
C ASN A 283 54.00 37.37 1.99
N GLU A 284 54.65 38.44 2.47
CA GLU A 284 54.07 39.35 3.47
C GLU A 284 52.72 39.90 2.98
N GLY A 285 51.67 39.77 3.82
CA GLY A 285 50.38 40.46 3.65
C GLY A 285 49.24 39.68 2.99
N SER A 286 49.44 38.46 2.47
CA SER A 286 48.34 37.63 1.94
C SER A 286 48.02 36.43 2.85
N PRO A 287 46.74 36.11 3.12
CA PRO A 287 46.38 34.91 3.86
C PRO A 287 46.83 33.65 3.10
N LYS A 288 47.28 32.61 3.83
CA LYS A 288 47.60 31.30 3.25
C LYS A 288 46.33 30.45 3.18
N LEU A 289 46.23 29.61 2.16
CA LEU A 289 45.20 28.58 2.12
C LEU A 289 45.41 27.58 3.28
N PRO A 290 44.33 27.10 3.94
CA PRO A 290 44.43 26.22 5.10
C PRO A 290 44.99 24.83 4.76
N HIS A 291 44.73 24.36 3.53
CA HIS A 291 45.21 23.12 2.94
C HIS A 291 44.97 23.16 1.42
N LYS A 292 45.47 22.18 0.67
CA LYS A 292 45.33 22.15 -0.80
C LYS A 292 43.92 21.75 -1.24
N LEU A 293 43.32 20.71 -0.63
CA LEU A 293 42.02 20.16 -1.02
C LEU A 293 40.86 21.01 -0.50
N LEU A 294 40.60 22.13 -1.18
CA LEU A 294 39.62 23.12 -0.74
C LEU A 294 38.17 22.71 -0.95
N ALA A 295 37.88 21.94 -2.00
CA ALA A 295 36.51 21.63 -2.40
C ALA A 295 36.35 20.22 -2.98
N ILE A 296 35.18 19.61 -2.75
CA ILE A 296 34.75 18.36 -3.35
C ILE A 296 33.33 18.54 -3.88
N CYS A 297 33.15 18.34 -5.19
CA CYS A 297 31.85 18.14 -5.80
C CYS A 297 31.59 16.64 -5.90
N ASP A 298 30.78 16.12 -4.99
CA ASP A 298 30.34 14.73 -5.00
C ASP A 298 29.03 14.59 -5.80
N ILE A 299 29.18 14.41 -7.12
CA ILE A 299 28.06 14.26 -8.06
C ILE A 299 27.39 12.89 -7.92
N SER A 300 28.07 11.90 -7.31
CA SER A 300 27.44 10.61 -7.01
C SER A 300 26.30 10.77 -5.99
N ALA A 301 26.45 11.73 -5.07
CA ALA A 301 25.49 12.03 -4.01
C ALA A 301 25.07 10.80 -3.18
N ASP A 302 25.98 9.84 -3.02
CA ASP A 302 25.75 8.62 -2.25
C ASP A 302 26.01 8.89 -0.76
N THR A 303 24.95 8.88 0.06
CA THR A 303 25.07 8.97 1.52
C THR A 303 25.92 7.83 2.07
N GLY A 304 27.07 8.17 2.65
CA GLY A 304 28.05 7.20 3.13
C GLY A 304 28.66 6.40 1.98
N GLY A 305 28.84 7.00 0.80
CA GLY A 305 29.38 6.43 -0.43
C GLY A 305 30.91 6.57 -0.59
N SER A 306 31.43 6.73 -1.81
CA SER A 306 32.89 6.74 -2.03
C SER A 306 33.65 7.79 -1.21
N ILE A 307 32.96 8.88 -0.84
CA ILE A 307 33.38 9.89 0.14
C ILE A 307 32.74 9.55 1.51
N GLY A 308 33.46 8.79 2.34
CA GLY A 308 32.89 8.14 3.54
C GLY A 308 32.51 9.05 4.71
N PHE A 309 32.64 10.36 4.57
CA PHE A 309 32.21 11.37 5.56
C PHE A 309 30.97 12.16 5.11
N MET A 310 30.53 12.02 3.86
CA MET A 310 29.28 12.64 3.40
C MET A 310 28.10 11.78 3.84
N ASN A 311 27.44 12.18 4.93
CA ASN A 311 26.28 11.46 5.47
C ASN A 311 24.94 12.06 5.02
N GLU A 312 24.93 13.22 4.38
CA GLU A 312 23.73 13.91 3.91
C GLU A 312 24.03 14.65 2.60
N CYS A 313 23.03 14.70 1.70
CA CYS A 313 23.14 15.42 0.43
C CYS A 313 22.81 16.91 0.63
N THR A 314 23.49 17.79 -0.12
CA THR A 314 23.13 19.21 -0.19
C THR A 314 21.92 19.40 -1.12
N THR A 315 21.25 20.55 -1.02
CA THR A 315 20.06 20.85 -1.83
C THR A 315 20.32 22.01 -2.79
N ILE A 316 19.48 22.21 -3.80
CA ILE A 316 19.64 23.35 -4.72
C ILE A 316 19.55 24.69 -3.96
N ASP A 317 18.72 24.78 -2.92
CA ASP A 317 18.58 25.97 -2.07
C ASP A 317 19.78 26.19 -1.12
N LYS A 318 20.37 25.10 -0.62
CA LYS A 318 21.58 25.12 0.22
C LYS A 318 22.64 24.21 -0.42
N PRO A 319 23.29 24.65 -1.52
CA PRO A 319 24.09 23.80 -2.39
C PRO A 319 25.43 23.38 -1.80
N PHE A 320 25.92 24.13 -0.82
CA PHE A 320 27.22 23.90 -0.19
C PHE A 320 27.08 23.63 1.31
N CYS A 321 27.97 22.81 1.82
CA CYS A 321 28.25 22.72 3.25
C CYS A 321 29.76 22.61 3.49
N MET A 322 30.19 23.04 4.67
CA MET A 322 31.58 22.92 5.11
C MET A 322 31.74 21.67 5.96
N TYR A 323 32.70 20.83 5.61
CA TYR A 323 33.09 19.66 6.41
C TYR A 323 34.40 19.95 7.16
N ASP A 324 34.39 19.86 8.49
CA ASP A 324 35.58 20.06 9.32
C ASP A 324 36.23 18.76 9.86
N ALA A 325 37.35 18.91 10.57
CA ALA A 325 38.13 17.79 11.09
C ALA A 325 37.44 17.03 12.24
N ASP A 326 36.46 17.63 12.93
CA ASP A 326 35.73 17.08 14.07
C ASP A 326 34.35 16.53 13.68
N GLN A 327 34.09 16.41 12.37
CA GLN A 327 32.83 15.92 11.77
C GLN A 327 31.65 16.88 11.92
N HIS A 328 31.89 18.18 12.12
CA HIS A 328 30.84 19.16 11.98
C HIS A 328 30.61 19.44 10.49
N ILE A 329 29.35 19.31 10.09
CA ILE A 329 28.87 19.78 8.80
C ILE A 329 28.14 21.10 9.09
N ASP A 330 28.69 22.21 8.60
CA ASP A 330 28.07 23.53 8.70
C ASP A 330 27.46 23.91 7.35
N HIS A 331 26.16 24.18 7.34
CA HIS A 331 25.42 24.57 6.14
C HIS A 331 25.28 26.09 5.96
N ASP A 332 25.62 26.87 6.99
CA ASP A 332 25.36 28.30 7.02
C ASP A 332 26.64 29.13 6.84
N SER A 333 27.81 28.47 6.74
CA SER A 333 29.10 29.12 6.51
C SER A 333 29.92 28.43 5.43
N VAL A 334 30.73 29.23 4.71
CA VAL A 334 31.81 28.77 3.81
C VAL A 334 33.19 29.15 4.35
N GLU A 335 33.25 29.65 5.59
CA GLU A 335 34.47 30.08 6.29
C GLU A 335 35.14 28.92 7.06
N GLY A 336 36.33 29.16 7.60
CA GLY A 336 37.04 28.20 8.47
C GLY A 336 37.93 27.19 7.73
N ASN A 337 38.46 26.20 8.46
CA ASN A 337 39.50 25.28 7.98
C ASN A 337 38.98 24.02 7.25
N GLY A 338 37.68 23.88 7.03
CA GLY A 338 37.10 22.67 6.41
C GLY A 338 37.27 22.54 4.89
N ILE A 339 36.64 21.52 4.33
CA ILE A 339 36.48 21.29 2.89
C ILE A 339 35.08 21.73 2.47
N LEU A 340 34.96 22.49 1.39
CA LEU A 340 33.67 22.85 0.80
C LEU A 340 33.09 21.64 0.05
N MET A 341 31.92 21.18 0.46
CA MET A 341 31.23 20.04 -0.11
C MET A 341 30.02 20.50 -0.94
N CYS A 342 29.88 19.95 -2.14
CA CYS A 342 28.68 20.08 -2.97
C CYS A 342 28.23 18.67 -3.38
N SER A 343 27.07 18.22 -2.90
CA SER A 343 26.58 16.84 -3.08
C SER A 343 25.07 16.83 -3.32
N ILE A 344 24.63 17.39 -4.46
CA ILE A 344 23.22 17.53 -4.81
C ILE A 344 22.78 16.30 -5.61
N ASP A 345 21.73 15.62 -5.15
CA ASP A 345 21.21 14.36 -5.73
C ASP A 345 20.42 14.54 -7.04
N ASN A 346 19.97 15.76 -7.33
CA ASN A 346 19.16 16.10 -8.50
C ASN A 346 19.79 17.20 -9.39
N LEU A 347 21.13 17.24 -9.48
CA LEU A 347 21.89 18.23 -10.26
C LEU A 347 21.33 18.56 -11.66
N PRO A 348 20.92 17.59 -12.51
CA PRO A 348 20.40 17.92 -13.84
C PRO A 348 19.14 18.79 -13.81
N ALA A 349 18.39 18.85 -12.70
CA ALA A 349 17.21 19.69 -12.56
C ALA A 349 17.54 21.20 -12.66
N GLN A 350 18.79 21.60 -12.45
CA GLN A 350 19.27 22.98 -12.61
C GLN A 350 19.45 23.39 -14.07
N LEU A 351 19.50 22.42 -15.00
CA LEU A 351 19.55 22.62 -16.45
C LEU A 351 18.41 21.83 -17.12
N PRO A 352 17.14 22.18 -16.83
CA PRO A 352 16.03 21.29 -17.09
C PRO A 352 15.71 21.13 -18.58
N ILE A 353 15.96 22.15 -19.41
CA ILE A 353 15.70 22.10 -20.85
C ILE A 353 16.61 21.06 -21.49
N GLU A 354 17.91 21.22 -21.31
CA GLU A 354 18.92 20.38 -21.94
C GLU A 354 18.90 18.95 -21.39
N ALA A 355 18.67 18.79 -20.07
CA ALA A 355 18.51 17.47 -19.47
C ALA A 355 17.27 16.74 -20.04
N THR A 356 16.16 17.44 -20.23
CA THR A 356 14.92 16.87 -20.81
C THR A 356 15.04 16.59 -22.30
N GLU A 357 15.74 17.43 -23.07
CA GLU A 357 15.99 17.18 -24.48
C GLU A 357 16.90 15.97 -24.66
N TYR A 358 18.02 15.91 -23.95
CA TYR A 358 18.97 14.80 -24.03
C TYR A 358 18.37 13.47 -23.62
N PHE A 359 17.61 13.46 -22.52
CA PHE A 359 16.91 12.27 -22.04
C PHE A 359 15.81 11.87 -23.02
N GLY A 360 15.03 12.85 -23.48
CA GLY A 360 13.95 12.65 -24.43
C GLY A 360 14.45 12.07 -25.75
N ASP A 361 15.54 12.56 -26.32
CA ASP A 361 16.10 12.05 -27.58
C ASP A 361 16.46 10.56 -27.55
N ARG A 362 16.92 10.08 -26.40
CA ARG A 362 17.28 8.67 -26.20
C ARG A 362 16.08 7.78 -25.97
N LEU A 363 15.07 8.31 -25.30
CA LEU A 363 13.84 7.57 -24.99
C LEU A 363 12.86 7.57 -26.17
N PHE A 364 12.77 8.67 -26.92
CA PHE A 364 11.75 8.93 -27.93
C PHE A 364 11.64 7.86 -29.02
N PRO A 365 12.74 7.26 -29.54
CA PRO A 365 12.65 6.17 -30.50
C PRO A 365 11.82 4.99 -30.00
N TYR A 366 11.90 4.70 -28.70
CA TYR A 366 11.19 3.59 -28.07
C TYR A 366 9.76 3.93 -27.66
N ILE A 367 9.37 5.20 -27.66
CA ILE A 367 7.97 5.57 -27.39
C ILE A 367 7.05 5.00 -28.47
N TRP A 368 7.51 4.94 -29.71
CA TRP A 368 6.72 4.42 -30.83
C TRP A 368 6.43 2.93 -30.75
N GLU A 369 7.32 2.12 -30.16
CA GLU A 369 7.03 0.71 -29.85
C GLU A 369 6.18 0.54 -28.59
N MET A 370 6.30 1.45 -27.60
CA MET A 370 5.49 1.38 -26.38
C MET A 370 4.03 1.80 -26.63
N LEU A 371 3.76 2.78 -27.51
CA LEU A 371 2.42 3.32 -27.77
C LEU A 371 1.34 2.29 -28.17
N PRO A 372 1.60 1.32 -29.07
CA PRO A 372 0.60 0.31 -29.46
C PRO A 372 0.44 -0.84 -28.44
N SER A 373 1.26 -0.87 -27.38
CA SER A 373 1.25 -1.91 -26.34
C SER A 373 -0.15 -2.15 -25.75
N ASP A 374 -0.62 -3.40 -25.80
CA ASP A 374 -1.86 -3.82 -25.15
C ASP A 374 -1.54 -4.63 -23.87
N ALA A 375 -1.76 -4.02 -22.71
CA ALA A 375 -1.47 -4.64 -21.42
C ALA A 375 -2.40 -5.82 -21.08
N THR A 376 -3.47 -6.05 -21.83
CA THR A 376 -4.35 -7.22 -21.70
C THR A 376 -3.77 -8.46 -22.38
N ARG A 377 -2.91 -8.29 -23.40
CA ARG A 377 -2.26 -9.38 -24.12
C ARG A 377 -1.00 -9.87 -23.41
N PRO A 378 -0.65 -11.17 -23.51
CA PRO A 378 0.61 -11.69 -22.95
C PRO A 378 1.82 -10.94 -23.50
N LEU A 379 2.83 -10.71 -22.65
CA LEU A 379 4.06 -10.01 -23.03
C LEU A 379 4.79 -10.66 -24.20
N ASP A 380 4.70 -11.98 -24.34
CA ASP A 380 5.39 -12.73 -25.42
C ASP A 380 4.78 -12.50 -26.81
N GLU A 381 3.54 -12.00 -26.88
CA GLU A 381 2.87 -11.66 -28.14
C GLU A 381 3.14 -10.23 -28.62
N GLU A 382 3.94 -9.46 -27.86
CA GLU A 382 4.28 -8.07 -28.16
C GLU A 382 5.62 -7.96 -28.88
N GLU A 383 5.64 -7.15 -29.94
CA GLU A 383 6.82 -6.89 -30.76
C GLU A 383 7.71 -5.80 -30.16
N PHE A 384 8.16 -6.01 -28.91
CA PHE A 384 9.13 -5.11 -28.29
C PHE A 384 10.57 -5.44 -28.67
N SER A 385 11.38 -4.39 -28.77
CA SER A 385 12.83 -4.52 -28.77
C SER A 385 13.30 -5.16 -27.46
N PRO A 386 14.44 -5.88 -27.43
CA PRO A 386 15.00 -6.40 -26.18
C PRO A 386 15.15 -5.33 -25.09
N GLN A 387 15.48 -4.10 -25.49
CA GLN A 387 15.66 -2.95 -24.63
C GLN A 387 14.40 -2.61 -23.83
N VAL A 388 13.24 -2.65 -24.47
CA VAL A 388 11.95 -2.37 -23.81
C VAL A 388 11.41 -3.61 -23.14
N ARG A 389 11.47 -4.78 -23.77
CA ARG A 389 10.98 -6.05 -23.22
C ARG A 389 11.61 -6.35 -21.86
N ASP A 390 12.92 -6.20 -21.75
CA ASP A 390 13.67 -6.47 -20.52
C ASP A 390 13.44 -5.41 -19.42
N ALA A 391 12.93 -4.25 -19.80
CA ALA A 391 12.57 -3.17 -18.89
C ALA A 391 11.12 -3.28 -18.35
N VAL A 392 10.33 -4.25 -18.84
CA VAL A 392 8.98 -4.51 -18.35
C VAL A 392 9.06 -5.21 -16.98
N ILE A 393 8.72 -4.49 -15.91
CA ILE A 393 8.67 -5.01 -14.53
C ILE A 393 7.45 -5.89 -14.33
N THR A 394 6.28 -5.43 -14.77
CA THR A 394 5.01 -6.15 -14.64
C THR A 394 4.25 -6.20 -15.94
N SER A 395 3.57 -7.33 -16.19
CA SER A 395 2.61 -7.49 -17.28
C SER A 395 1.53 -8.45 -16.82
N ASN A 396 0.29 -8.25 -17.26
CA ASN A 396 -0.83 -9.16 -17.02
C ASN A 396 -1.00 -9.53 -15.52
N GLY A 397 -0.82 -8.55 -14.62
CA GLY A 397 -0.98 -8.71 -13.17
C GLY A 397 0.15 -9.46 -12.45
N LYS A 398 1.27 -9.77 -13.12
CA LYS A 398 2.41 -10.49 -12.53
C LYS A 398 3.73 -9.76 -12.75
N LEU A 399 4.71 -10.04 -11.88
CA LEU A 399 6.10 -9.69 -12.11
C LEU A 399 6.63 -10.53 -13.28
N THR A 400 7.42 -9.94 -14.17
CA THR A 400 8.11 -10.71 -15.22
C THR A 400 9.31 -11.46 -14.62
N PRO A 401 9.83 -12.53 -15.28
CA PRO A 401 10.85 -13.40 -14.69
C PRO A 401 12.10 -12.68 -14.15
N LYS A 402 12.54 -11.59 -14.80
CA LYS A 402 13.69 -10.78 -14.34
C LYS A 402 13.43 -10.03 -13.04
N PHE A 403 12.18 -9.83 -12.65
CA PHE A 403 11.77 -9.02 -11.51
C PHE A 403 11.05 -9.81 -10.41
N GLU A 404 10.92 -11.14 -10.54
CA GLU A 404 10.37 -12.01 -9.48
C GLU A 404 11.14 -11.89 -8.15
N TYR A 405 12.41 -11.47 -8.18
CA TYR A 405 13.19 -11.21 -6.96
C TYR A 405 12.60 -10.09 -6.09
N ILE A 406 11.79 -9.18 -6.65
CA ILE A 406 11.15 -8.08 -5.91
C ILE A 406 10.22 -8.63 -4.82
N GLU A 407 9.52 -9.74 -5.10
CA GLU A 407 8.65 -10.40 -4.12
C GLU A 407 9.46 -10.89 -2.92
N LYS A 408 10.57 -11.60 -3.16
CA LYS A 408 11.50 -12.04 -2.11
C LYS A 408 12.10 -10.88 -1.32
N LEU A 409 12.36 -9.73 -1.96
CA LEU A 409 12.84 -8.54 -1.27
C LEU A 409 11.78 -7.93 -0.34
N ARG A 410 10.52 -7.92 -0.76
CA ARG A 410 9.39 -7.47 0.07
C ARG A 410 9.23 -8.38 1.28
N GLU A 411 9.17 -9.68 1.06
CA GLU A 411 9.08 -10.69 2.13
C GLU A 411 10.22 -10.54 3.15
N ARG A 412 11.47 -10.36 2.69
CA ARG A 412 12.62 -10.14 3.58
C ARG A 412 12.49 -8.87 4.42
N ARG A 413 12.00 -7.78 3.83
CA ARG A 413 11.81 -6.50 4.52
C ARG A 413 10.69 -6.60 5.57
N GLU A 414 9.57 -7.21 5.20
CA GLU A 414 8.45 -7.50 6.10
C GLU A 414 8.92 -8.35 7.27
N LYS A 415 9.63 -9.45 6.99
CA LYS A 415 10.19 -10.32 8.02
C LYS A 415 11.15 -9.57 8.95
N ALA A 416 12.04 -8.73 8.41
CA ALA A 416 12.93 -7.92 9.22
C ALA A 416 12.17 -6.95 10.13
N GLN A 417 11.04 -6.42 9.67
CA GLN A 417 10.18 -5.52 10.46
C GLN A 417 9.41 -6.26 11.56
N ILE A 418 8.83 -7.43 11.24
CA ILE A 418 8.15 -8.31 12.20
C ILE A 418 9.13 -8.75 13.29
N MET A 419 10.34 -9.15 12.90
CA MET A 419 11.35 -9.68 13.82
C MET A 419 12.16 -8.60 14.56
N LYS A 420 11.91 -7.30 14.30
CA LYS A 420 12.72 -6.19 14.84
C LYS A 420 12.72 -6.10 16.36
N LYS A 421 11.61 -6.46 17.02
CA LYS A 421 11.45 -6.40 18.49
C LYS A 421 11.37 -7.81 19.07
N ALA A 422 12.49 -8.30 19.59
CA ALA A 422 12.55 -9.58 20.29
C ALA A 422 11.70 -9.56 21.58
N GLY A 423 11.04 -10.67 21.91
CA GLY A 423 10.29 -10.85 23.16
C GLY A 423 8.81 -10.47 23.14
N MET A 424 8.28 -9.96 22.02
CA MET A 424 6.85 -9.67 21.86
C MET A 424 6.06 -10.90 21.37
N LYS A 425 4.81 -11.03 21.82
CA LYS A 425 3.81 -11.94 21.24
C LYS A 425 3.34 -11.39 19.90
N ARG A 426 3.40 -12.20 18.85
CA ARG A 426 3.09 -11.77 17.47
C ARG A 426 1.77 -12.37 17.01
N VAL A 427 0.84 -11.51 16.60
CA VAL A 427 -0.49 -11.90 16.11
C VAL A 427 -0.62 -11.53 14.64
N LEU A 428 -0.96 -12.50 13.79
CA LEU A 428 -1.31 -12.26 12.39
C LEU A 428 -2.83 -12.08 12.29
N LEU A 429 -3.29 -10.87 11.95
CA LEU A 429 -4.69 -10.56 11.69
C LEU A 429 -4.95 -10.58 10.18
N LEU A 430 -5.69 -11.60 9.71
CA LEU A 430 -6.10 -11.74 8.32
C LEU A 430 -7.44 -11.01 8.10
N GLY A 431 -7.38 -9.88 7.39
CA GLY A 431 -8.53 -9.03 7.06
C GLY A 431 -8.48 -7.65 7.73
N SER A 432 -8.69 -6.60 6.93
CA SER A 432 -8.71 -5.18 7.35
C SER A 432 -10.10 -4.55 7.36
N GLY A 433 -11.17 -5.36 7.39
CA GLY A 433 -12.56 -4.87 7.38
C GLY A 433 -12.95 -4.15 8.68
N TYR A 434 -14.18 -3.63 8.76
CA TYR A 434 -14.64 -2.82 9.91
C TYR A 434 -14.48 -3.47 11.30
N VAL A 435 -14.53 -4.81 11.37
CA VAL A 435 -14.37 -5.57 12.62
C VAL A 435 -12.92 -5.64 13.11
N SER A 436 -11.94 -5.38 12.24
CA SER A 436 -10.50 -5.46 12.60
C SER A 436 -10.07 -4.39 13.61
N GLY A 437 -10.71 -3.22 13.58
CA GLY A 437 -10.36 -2.07 14.43
C GLY A 437 -10.32 -2.39 15.93
N PRO A 438 -11.43 -2.84 16.54
CA PRO A 438 -11.48 -3.23 17.95
C PRO A 438 -10.50 -4.35 18.33
N VAL A 439 -10.19 -5.25 17.38
CA VAL A 439 -9.23 -6.34 17.62
C VAL A 439 -7.82 -5.79 17.78
N VAL A 440 -7.38 -4.95 16.84
CA VAL A 440 -6.05 -4.32 16.90
C VAL A 440 -5.96 -3.41 18.12
N GLU A 441 -6.98 -2.59 18.37
CA GLU A 441 -7.03 -1.69 19.51
C GLU A 441 -6.87 -2.45 20.82
N TYR A 442 -7.70 -3.46 21.09
CA TYR A 442 -7.64 -4.25 22.32
C TYR A 442 -6.31 -5.00 22.50
N LEU A 443 -5.78 -5.60 21.41
CA LEU A 443 -4.54 -6.37 21.49
C LEU A 443 -3.30 -5.48 21.69
N THR A 444 -3.29 -4.27 21.15
CA THR A 444 -2.14 -3.35 21.23
C THR A 444 -2.13 -2.47 22.48
N ARG A 445 -3.17 -2.54 23.33
CA ARG A 445 -3.13 -2.00 24.71
C ARG A 445 -1.98 -2.60 25.52
N ASP A 446 -1.63 -3.85 25.27
CA ASP A 446 -0.44 -4.50 25.81
C ASP A 446 0.80 -4.20 24.95
N GLN A 447 1.81 -3.57 25.56
CA GLN A 447 3.09 -3.26 24.90
C GLN A 447 3.89 -4.52 24.55
N GLY A 448 3.57 -5.67 25.16
CA GLY A 448 4.14 -6.97 24.82
C GLY A 448 3.58 -7.61 23.54
N THR A 449 2.58 -7.01 22.90
CA THR A 449 1.88 -7.59 21.74
C THR A 449 2.10 -6.77 20.47
N GLN A 450 2.42 -7.46 19.38
CA GLN A 450 2.55 -6.91 18.03
C GLN A 450 1.48 -7.54 17.13
N VAL A 451 0.84 -6.72 16.30
CA VAL A 451 -0.19 -7.19 15.36
C VAL A 451 0.25 -6.90 13.93
N THR A 452 0.29 -7.93 13.09
CA THR A 452 0.48 -7.78 11.64
C THR A 452 -0.89 -7.88 10.97
N VAL A 453 -1.32 -6.81 10.32
CA VAL A 453 -2.61 -6.74 9.60
C VAL A 453 -2.36 -7.05 8.13
N ALA A 454 -2.85 -8.19 7.68
CA ALA A 454 -2.69 -8.65 6.31
C ALA A 454 -4.01 -8.56 5.53
N SER A 455 -3.99 -7.89 4.37
CA SER A 455 -5.17 -7.67 3.53
C SER A 455 -4.81 -7.48 2.06
N ILE A 456 -5.74 -7.77 1.15
CA ILE A 456 -5.61 -7.37 -0.26
C ILE A 456 -5.69 -5.84 -0.41
N LEU A 457 -6.41 -5.16 0.49
CA LEU A 457 -6.53 -3.70 0.51
C LEU A 457 -5.45 -3.09 1.41
N LEU A 458 -4.23 -2.95 0.90
CA LEU A 458 -3.07 -2.45 1.66
C LEU A 458 -3.35 -1.09 2.34
N ASN A 459 -4.07 -0.19 1.67
CA ASN A 459 -4.41 1.12 2.23
C ASN A 459 -5.22 1.02 3.53
N GLN A 460 -6.18 0.08 3.61
CA GLN A 460 -6.96 -0.13 4.83
C GLN A 460 -6.07 -0.67 5.96
N ALA A 461 -5.12 -1.56 5.65
CA ALA A 461 -4.17 -2.06 6.61
C ALA A 461 -3.22 -0.95 7.10
N GLU A 462 -2.74 -0.08 6.21
CA GLU A 462 -1.90 1.08 6.54
C GLU A 462 -2.64 2.10 7.41
N GLU A 463 -3.89 2.43 7.08
CA GLU A 463 -4.75 3.31 7.89
C GLU A 463 -5.03 2.74 9.28
N LEU A 464 -5.15 1.42 9.40
CA LEU A 464 -5.30 0.76 10.68
C LEU A 464 -3.99 0.78 11.47
N ALA A 465 -2.86 0.48 10.82
CA ALA A 465 -1.55 0.49 11.44
C ALA A 465 -1.07 1.88 11.87
N ALA A 466 -1.47 2.94 11.17
CA ALA A 466 -1.17 4.32 11.53
C ALA A 466 -1.89 4.77 12.83
N ARG A 467 -3.02 4.13 13.18
CA ARG A 467 -3.82 4.48 14.35
C ARG A 467 -3.34 3.82 15.64
N TYR A 468 -2.68 2.67 15.55
CA TYR A 468 -2.35 1.84 16.71
C TYR A 468 -0.86 1.49 16.77
N PRO A 469 -0.24 1.53 17.96
CA PRO A 469 1.17 1.17 18.10
C PRO A 469 1.39 -0.31 17.79
N ASN A 470 2.65 -0.68 17.53
CA ASN A 470 3.06 -2.07 17.31
C ASN A 470 2.22 -2.81 16.24
N THR A 471 1.72 -2.08 15.24
CA THR A 471 0.91 -2.63 14.16
C THR A 471 1.67 -2.54 12.84
N ILE A 472 1.72 -3.64 12.09
CA ILE A 472 2.47 -3.75 10.83
C ILE A 472 1.48 -4.07 9.69
N PRO A 473 1.36 -3.23 8.64
CA PRO A 473 0.53 -3.55 7.50
C PRO A 473 1.28 -4.45 6.50
N VAL A 474 0.60 -5.46 5.98
CA VAL A 474 1.11 -6.37 4.94
C VAL A 474 0.05 -6.56 3.86
N MET A 475 0.46 -6.57 2.59
CA MET A 475 -0.42 -6.96 1.49
C MET A 475 -0.38 -8.48 1.33
N LEU A 476 -1.54 -9.13 1.39
CA LEU A 476 -1.65 -10.58 1.20
C LEU A 476 -3.00 -10.95 0.58
N ASP A 477 -2.94 -11.64 -0.55
CA ASP A 477 -4.06 -12.39 -1.11
C ASP A 477 -3.92 -13.88 -0.77
N VAL A 478 -4.71 -14.34 0.19
CA VAL A 478 -4.69 -15.74 0.65
C VAL A 478 -5.13 -16.74 -0.43
N SER A 479 -5.80 -16.29 -1.50
CA SER A 479 -6.28 -17.16 -2.58
C SER A 479 -5.20 -17.50 -3.62
N SER A 480 -4.19 -16.62 -3.76
CA SER A 480 -3.17 -16.74 -4.79
C SER A 480 -1.74 -16.82 -4.24
N GLN A 481 -1.50 -16.38 -3.00
CA GLN A 481 -0.16 -16.26 -2.38
C GLN A 481 0.05 -17.24 -1.22
N GLU A 482 -0.20 -18.54 -1.44
CA GLU A 482 -0.14 -19.57 -0.40
C GLU A 482 1.23 -19.67 0.30
N ARG A 483 2.34 -19.47 -0.42
CA ARG A 483 3.69 -19.50 0.17
C ARG A 483 3.93 -18.35 1.14
N HIS A 484 3.44 -17.15 0.81
CA HIS A 484 3.58 -15.96 1.66
C HIS A 484 2.73 -16.10 2.91
N LEU A 485 1.50 -16.62 2.77
CA LEU A 485 0.64 -17.01 3.90
C LEU A 485 1.36 -18.01 4.82
N ASP A 486 1.93 -19.09 4.27
CA ASP A 486 2.63 -20.13 5.04
C ASP A 486 3.88 -19.58 5.78
N SER A 487 4.56 -18.59 5.21
CA SER A 487 5.67 -17.88 5.86
C SER A 487 5.16 -16.99 6.98
N LEU A 488 4.16 -16.15 6.72
CA LEU A 488 3.59 -15.25 7.72
C LEU A 488 3.04 -16.04 8.90
N VAL A 489 2.28 -17.11 8.69
CA VAL A 489 1.79 -17.96 9.78
C VAL A 489 2.96 -18.45 10.63
N GLY A 490 4.05 -18.92 10.02
CA GLY A 490 5.23 -19.41 10.74
C GLY A 490 6.02 -18.34 11.51
N ASP A 491 5.88 -17.06 11.17
CA ASP A 491 6.54 -15.96 11.86
C ASP A 491 5.71 -15.42 13.06
N HIS A 492 4.49 -15.93 13.29
CA HIS A 492 3.57 -15.45 14.35
C HIS A 492 3.20 -16.55 15.37
N ASP A 493 2.72 -16.14 16.55
CA ASP A 493 2.32 -17.04 17.64
C ASP A 493 0.81 -17.38 17.61
N LEU A 494 0.01 -16.50 16.99
CA LEU A 494 -1.44 -16.65 16.84
C LEU A 494 -1.91 -16.05 15.51
N VAL A 495 -2.86 -16.72 14.85
CA VAL A 495 -3.57 -16.20 13.68
C VAL A 495 -5.03 -15.86 14.05
N ILE A 496 -5.49 -14.68 13.66
CA ILE A 496 -6.91 -14.29 13.76
C ILE A 496 -7.45 -14.17 12.34
N SER A 497 -8.49 -14.94 12.01
CA SER A 497 -9.13 -14.89 10.69
C SER A 497 -10.48 -14.15 10.74
N LEU A 498 -10.50 -12.96 10.13
CA LEU A 498 -11.69 -12.15 9.86
C LEU A 498 -12.08 -12.17 8.37
N LEU A 499 -11.53 -13.13 7.60
CA LEU A 499 -11.86 -13.34 6.20
C LEU A 499 -13.21 -14.06 6.02
N PRO A 500 -13.78 -14.10 4.79
CA PRO A 500 -14.92 -14.95 4.50
C PRO A 500 -14.69 -16.40 4.94
N TYR A 501 -15.72 -17.02 5.52
CA TYR A 501 -15.60 -18.32 6.19
C TYR A 501 -15.14 -19.48 5.30
N SER A 502 -15.26 -19.33 3.97
CA SER A 502 -14.75 -20.27 2.98
C SER A 502 -13.23 -20.42 3.01
N PHE A 503 -12.49 -19.40 3.47
CA PHE A 503 -11.03 -19.44 3.57
C PHE A 503 -10.51 -20.09 4.87
N HIS A 504 -11.36 -20.27 5.89
CA HIS A 504 -10.92 -20.78 7.19
C HIS A 504 -10.28 -22.17 7.13
N PRO A 505 -10.78 -23.16 6.35
CA PRO A 505 -10.11 -24.46 6.23
C PRO A 505 -8.70 -24.37 5.65
N LEU A 506 -8.46 -23.47 4.69
CA LEU A 506 -7.13 -23.24 4.11
C LEU A 506 -6.18 -22.69 5.17
N ILE A 507 -6.61 -21.65 5.89
CA ILE A 507 -5.80 -20.98 6.94
C ILE A 507 -5.51 -21.96 8.08
N ALA A 508 -6.51 -22.74 8.51
CA ALA A 508 -6.37 -23.74 9.56
C ALA A 508 -5.34 -24.82 9.19
N LYS A 509 -5.29 -25.27 7.93
CA LYS A 509 -4.25 -26.21 7.47
C LYS A 509 -2.84 -25.64 7.60
N HIS A 510 -2.62 -24.35 7.27
CA HIS A 510 -1.33 -23.70 7.51
C HIS A 510 -1.00 -23.57 9.00
N CYS A 511 -1.99 -23.22 9.83
CA CYS A 511 -1.84 -23.14 11.27
C CYS A 511 -1.44 -24.49 11.89
N ILE A 512 -2.11 -25.58 11.49
CA ILE A 512 -1.78 -26.96 11.89
C ILE A 512 -0.36 -27.33 11.48
N LYS A 513 0.00 -27.09 10.21
CA LYS A 513 1.34 -27.37 9.67
C LYS A 513 2.44 -26.62 10.42
N ARG A 514 2.20 -25.36 10.79
CA ARG A 514 3.16 -24.49 11.49
C ARG A 514 3.08 -24.59 13.02
N LYS A 515 2.12 -25.34 13.55
CA LYS A 515 1.81 -25.44 14.99
C LYS A 515 1.50 -24.09 15.64
N VAL A 516 0.69 -23.29 14.96
CA VAL A 516 0.27 -21.94 15.39
C VAL A 516 -1.21 -21.99 15.73
N ASN A 517 -1.61 -21.34 16.83
CA ASN A 517 -3.01 -21.29 17.24
C ASN A 517 -3.83 -20.39 16.31
N MET A 518 -5.16 -20.56 16.29
CA MET A 518 -6.05 -19.76 15.46
C MET A 518 -7.30 -19.32 16.23
N VAL A 519 -7.82 -18.13 15.95
CA VAL A 519 -9.13 -17.66 16.44
C VAL A 519 -9.95 -17.09 15.28
N THR A 520 -11.26 -17.37 15.25
CA THR A 520 -12.18 -16.77 14.28
C THR A 520 -13.57 -16.52 14.87
N ALA A 521 -14.27 -15.51 14.33
CA ALA A 521 -15.64 -15.15 14.71
C ALA A 521 -16.71 -15.93 13.93
N SER A 522 -16.31 -16.91 13.11
CA SER A 522 -17.22 -17.65 12.23
C SER A 522 -17.66 -18.99 12.82
N TYR A 523 -18.81 -19.46 12.34
CA TYR A 523 -19.35 -20.81 12.60
C TYR A 523 -18.31 -21.92 12.38
N LEU A 524 -18.36 -22.94 13.22
CA LEU A 524 -17.63 -24.19 13.02
C LEU A 524 -18.27 -24.97 11.86
N SER A 525 -17.73 -24.80 10.66
CA SER A 525 -18.23 -25.49 9.46
C SER A 525 -17.87 -26.99 9.47
N PRO A 526 -18.58 -27.84 8.71
CA PRO A 526 -18.21 -29.26 8.56
C PRO A 526 -16.75 -29.45 8.12
N ALA A 527 -16.29 -28.67 7.13
CA ALA A 527 -14.91 -28.71 6.65
C ALA A 527 -13.88 -28.29 7.72
N MET A 528 -14.24 -27.39 8.64
CA MET A 528 -13.40 -27.09 9.80
C MET A 528 -13.40 -28.23 10.81
N LYS A 529 -14.58 -28.82 11.11
CA LYS A 529 -14.73 -29.92 12.06
C LYS A 529 -13.93 -31.17 11.66
N GLU A 530 -13.77 -31.43 10.36
CA GLU A 530 -12.91 -32.49 9.83
C GLU A 530 -11.43 -32.34 10.26
N LEU A 531 -10.99 -31.14 10.63
CA LEU A 531 -9.61 -30.86 11.06
C LEU A 531 -9.37 -31.10 12.56
N GLN A 532 -10.37 -31.57 13.32
CA GLN A 532 -10.30 -31.78 14.78
C GLN A 532 -9.06 -32.58 15.19
N SER A 533 -8.94 -33.81 14.69
CA SER A 533 -7.86 -34.72 15.09
C SER A 533 -6.49 -34.18 14.68
N SER A 534 -6.37 -33.57 13.49
CA SER A 534 -5.11 -32.96 13.06
C SER A 534 -4.70 -31.76 13.92
N ALA A 535 -5.66 -30.96 14.40
CA ALA A 535 -5.37 -29.84 15.31
C ALA A 535 -4.95 -30.32 16.70
N GLU A 536 -5.58 -31.39 17.22
CA GLU A 536 -5.20 -32.05 18.48
C GLU A 536 -3.79 -32.64 18.39
N GLU A 537 -3.49 -33.39 17.32
CA GLU A 537 -2.17 -33.98 17.06
C GLU A 537 -1.06 -32.92 16.91
N ALA A 538 -1.38 -31.78 16.28
CA ALA A 538 -0.45 -30.65 16.18
C ALA A 538 -0.26 -29.91 17.52
N GLY A 539 -1.11 -30.17 18.52
CA GLY A 539 -1.05 -29.54 19.84
C GLY A 539 -1.52 -28.08 19.85
N ILE A 540 -2.32 -27.66 18.87
CA ILE A 540 -2.82 -26.29 18.73
C ILE A 540 -4.28 -26.16 19.17
N THR A 541 -4.66 -24.92 19.45
CA THR A 541 -6.02 -24.52 19.79
C THR A 541 -6.57 -23.65 18.66
N ILE A 542 -7.73 -24.05 18.12
CA ILE A 542 -8.47 -23.28 17.12
C ILE A 542 -9.81 -22.88 17.75
N VAL A 543 -9.97 -21.61 18.11
CA VAL A 543 -11.22 -21.12 18.72
C VAL A 543 -12.13 -20.54 17.63
N ASN A 544 -13.28 -21.15 17.47
CA ASN A 544 -14.32 -20.74 16.53
C ASN A 544 -15.44 -19.97 17.26
N GLU A 545 -16.35 -19.38 16.49
CA GLU A 545 -17.60 -18.83 17.02
C GLU A 545 -17.39 -17.72 18.07
N MET A 546 -16.31 -16.95 17.98
CA MET A 546 -16.00 -15.84 18.89
C MET A 546 -16.46 -14.49 18.33
N GLY A 547 -17.76 -14.33 18.09
CA GLY A 547 -18.35 -13.08 17.60
C GLY A 547 -19.59 -12.65 18.38
N LEU A 548 -20.56 -12.08 17.66
CA LEU A 548 -21.87 -11.71 18.20
C LEU A 548 -22.84 -12.89 18.13
N ASP A 549 -23.07 -13.37 16.91
CA ASP A 549 -23.93 -14.49 16.54
C ASP A 549 -23.27 -15.18 15.32
N PRO A 550 -22.45 -16.22 15.53
CA PRO A 550 -22.27 -16.96 16.79
C PRO A 550 -21.20 -16.33 17.71
N GLY A 551 -21.44 -16.41 19.02
CA GLY A 551 -20.52 -16.02 20.08
C GLY A 551 -21.22 -15.56 21.35
N ILE A 552 -21.49 -14.26 21.48
CA ILE A 552 -22.19 -13.70 22.65
C ILE A 552 -23.52 -14.42 22.92
N ASP A 553 -24.24 -14.78 21.87
CA ASP A 553 -25.48 -15.56 21.97
C ASP A 553 -25.27 -16.92 22.66
N HIS A 554 -24.24 -17.67 22.28
CA HIS A 554 -23.85 -18.95 22.90
C HIS A 554 -23.45 -18.76 24.36
N MET A 555 -22.62 -17.76 24.63
CA MET A 555 -22.10 -17.49 25.96
C MET A 555 -23.22 -17.14 26.95
N LEU A 556 -24.16 -16.26 26.55
CA LEU A 556 -25.31 -15.89 27.37
C LEU A 556 -26.30 -17.04 27.55
N ALA A 557 -26.52 -17.84 26.51
CA ALA A 557 -27.35 -19.04 26.59
C ALA A 557 -26.79 -20.03 27.60
N MET A 558 -25.51 -20.38 27.48
CA MET A 558 -24.84 -21.35 28.35
C MET A 558 -24.73 -20.86 29.79
N GLU A 559 -24.47 -19.58 30.03
CA GLU A 559 -24.48 -19.01 31.38
C GLU A 559 -25.85 -19.22 32.06
N CYS A 560 -26.95 -18.97 31.35
CA CYS A 560 -28.30 -19.14 31.87
C CYS A 560 -28.65 -20.62 32.10
N ILE A 561 -28.39 -21.47 31.10
CA ILE A 561 -28.69 -22.91 31.13
C ILE A 561 -27.91 -23.59 32.26
N ASN A 562 -26.62 -23.28 32.42
CA ASN A 562 -25.79 -23.88 33.47
C ASN A 562 -26.22 -23.42 34.87
N LYS A 563 -26.66 -22.16 35.04
CA LYS A 563 -27.25 -21.67 36.29
C LYS A 563 -28.55 -22.39 36.63
N ALA A 564 -29.42 -22.62 35.64
CA ALA A 564 -30.66 -23.38 35.81
C ALA A 564 -30.39 -24.83 36.23
N LYS A 565 -29.48 -25.52 35.54
CA LYS A 565 -29.07 -26.89 35.85
C LYS A 565 -28.46 -27.01 37.26
N ALA A 566 -27.65 -26.03 37.68
CA ALA A 566 -27.07 -26.01 39.03
C ALA A 566 -28.14 -25.90 40.14
N GLN A 567 -29.33 -25.40 39.81
CA GLN A 567 -30.49 -25.32 40.71
C GLN A 567 -31.45 -26.52 40.55
N SER A 568 -31.03 -27.56 39.81
CA SER A 568 -31.87 -28.72 39.44
C SER A 568 -33.12 -28.36 38.64
N CYS A 569 -33.12 -27.23 37.94
CA CYS A 569 -34.20 -26.83 37.06
C CYS A 569 -34.04 -27.42 35.65
N THR A 570 -35.16 -27.62 34.95
CA THR A 570 -35.19 -28.13 33.57
C THR A 570 -35.43 -26.98 32.59
N VAL A 571 -34.68 -26.95 31.48
CA VAL A 571 -34.93 -25.97 30.41
C VAL A 571 -36.00 -26.53 29.47
N GLU A 572 -37.15 -25.87 29.40
CA GLU A 572 -38.31 -26.28 28.59
C GLU A 572 -38.35 -25.55 27.23
N SER A 573 -37.81 -24.33 27.14
CA SER A 573 -37.77 -23.58 25.88
C SER A 573 -36.54 -22.68 25.77
N TYR A 574 -36.07 -22.49 24.53
CA TYR A 574 -35.03 -21.53 24.17
C TYR A 574 -35.39 -20.81 22.87
N SER A 575 -35.39 -19.49 22.91
CA SER A 575 -35.56 -18.61 21.76
C SER A 575 -34.44 -17.57 21.75
N SER A 576 -33.76 -17.38 20.62
CA SER A 576 -32.68 -16.41 20.48
C SER A 576 -32.81 -15.63 19.19
N PHE A 577 -33.04 -14.33 19.29
CA PHE A 577 -33.16 -13.42 18.15
C PHE A 577 -32.11 -12.32 18.22
N CYS A 578 -31.37 -12.15 17.14
CA CYS A 578 -30.29 -11.16 17.04
C CYS A 578 -30.39 -10.37 15.72
N GLY A 579 -30.06 -9.07 15.75
CA GLY A 579 -29.99 -8.23 14.57
C GLY A 579 -28.97 -7.11 14.70
N GLY A 580 -28.11 -6.98 13.69
CA GLY A 580 -27.37 -5.76 13.44
C GLY A 580 -28.15 -4.88 12.48
N LEU A 581 -28.49 -3.67 12.92
CA LEU A 581 -29.42 -2.75 12.27
C LEU A 581 -28.80 -1.35 12.24
N PRO A 582 -29.29 -0.41 11.41
CA PRO A 582 -29.05 1.00 11.67
C PRO A 582 -29.67 1.39 13.03
N ALA A 583 -29.16 2.43 13.69
CA ALA A 583 -29.92 3.04 14.78
C ALA A 583 -31.28 3.54 14.25
N PRO A 584 -32.34 3.59 15.07
CA PRO A 584 -33.69 3.94 14.60
C PRO A 584 -33.74 5.24 13.80
N GLU A 585 -33.01 6.26 14.22
CA GLU A 585 -32.87 7.56 13.55
C GLU A 585 -32.17 7.49 12.19
N CYS A 586 -31.41 6.44 11.91
CA CYS A 586 -30.71 6.18 10.64
C CYS A 586 -31.42 5.12 9.78
N SER A 587 -32.63 4.70 10.16
CA SER A 587 -33.39 3.64 9.48
C SER A 587 -34.32 4.14 8.37
N ASP A 588 -34.31 5.44 8.05
CA ASP A 588 -35.22 6.03 7.05
C ASP A 588 -34.78 5.76 5.61
N ASN A 589 -34.97 4.51 5.17
CA ASN A 589 -34.78 4.06 3.80
C ASN A 589 -35.72 2.89 3.51
N PRO A 590 -36.01 2.53 2.24
CA PRO A 590 -37.01 1.52 1.88
C PRO A 590 -36.87 0.17 2.59
N LEU A 591 -35.65 -0.28 2.87
CA LEU A 591 -35.39 -1.55 3.54
C LEU A 591 -35.36 -1.43 5.07
N ARG A 592 -35.34 -0.20 5.60
CA ARG A 592 -35.07 0.13 6.99
C ARG A 592 -33.78 -0.55 7.46
N TYR A 593 -32.80 -0.60 6.57
CA TYR A 593 -31.55 -1.34 6.76
C TYR A 593 -30.40 -0.60 6.08
N LYS A 594 -29.20 -0.70 6.64
CA LYS A 594 -27.96 -0.20 6.03
C LYS A 594 -26.87 -1.26 6.14
N PHE A 595 -25.99 -1.30 5.16
CA PHE A 595 -24.95 -2.32 5.03
C PHE A 595 -23.60 -1.80 5.53
N SER A 596 -22.99 -2.52 6.46
CA SER A 596 -21.61 -2.30 6.92
C SER A 596 -20.64 -3.37 6.40
N TRP A 597 -21.13 -4.28 5.54
CA TRP A 597 -20.36 -5.27 4.78
C TRP A 597 -21.16 -5.65 3.53
N SER A 598 -20.58 -6.48 2.65
CA SER A 598 -21.24 -6.90 1.40
C SER A 598 -22.66 -7.43 1.65
N PRO A 599 -23.70 -6.89 0.96
CA PRO A 599 -25.09 -7.32 1.12
C PRO A 599 -25.35 -8.78 0.73
N TYR A 600 -24.46 -9.39 -0.07
CA TYR A 600 -24.69 -10.69 -0.71
C TYR A 600 -25.18 -11.77 0.25
N GLY A 601 -24.48 -11.98 1.38
CA GLY A 601 -24.85 -13.00 2.36
C GLY A 601 -26.16 -12.68 3.10
N VAL A 602 -26.47 -11.41 3.31
CA VAL A 602 -27.73 -10.98 3.95
C VAL A 602 -28.91 -11.28 3.02
N LEU A 603 -28.76 -10.98 1.73
CA LEU A 603 -29.76 -11.25 0.70
C LEU A 603 -29.97 -12.76 0.50
N LEU A 604 -28.88 -13.54 0.39
CA LEU A 604 -28.95 -15.00 0.21
C LEU A 604 -29.65 -15.70 1.38
N ASN A 605 -29.47 -15.21 2.61
CA ASN A 605 -30.14 -15.75 3.78
C ASN A 605 -31.68 -15.65 3.69
N THR A 606 -32.24 -14.72 2.91
CA THR A 606 -33.71 -14.55 2.78
C THR A 606 -34.39 -15.69 2.01
N ILE A 607 -33.64 -16.45 1.22
CA ILE A 607 -34.12 -17.62 0.49
C ILE A 607 -33.58 -18.94 1.05
N SER A 608 -32.79 -18.88 2.12
CA SER A 608 -32.23 -20.06 2.78
C SER A 608 -33.31 -20.82 3.57
N PRO A 609 -33.17 -22.15 3.75
CA PRO A 609 -34.11 -22.92 4.55
C PRO A 609 -33.97 -22.62 6.04
N ALA A 610 -35.03 -22.88 6.81
CA ALA A 610 -34.99 -22.85 8.27
C ALA A 610 -35.65 -24.08 8.89
N ILE A 611 -35.00 -24.67 9.90
CA ILE A 611 -35.50 -25.82 10.65
C ILE A 611 -35.42 -25.49 12.14
N PHE A 612 -36.53 -25.60 12.86
CA PHE A 612 -36.58 -25.29 14.29
C PHE A 612 -37.62 -26.13 15.01
N LEU A 613 -37.51 -26.21 16.33
CA LEU A 613 -38.46 -26.94 17.17
C LEU A 613 -39.40 -25.93 17.82
N LYS A 614 -40.71 -26.15 17.73
CA LYS A 614 -41.72 -25.36 18.41
C LYS A 614 -42.83 -26.26 18.91
N ASP A 615 -43.10 -26.22 20.21
CA ASP A 615 -44.16 -26.99 20.86
C ASP A 615 -44.10 -28.50 20.52
N ASN A 616 -42.90 -29.07 20.61
CA ASN A 616 -42.54 -30.46 20.25
C ASN A 616 -42.68 -30.81 18.75
N GLN A 617 -42.94 -29.84 17.89
CA GLN A 617 -43.03 -30.04 16.44
C GLN A 617 -41.81 -29.47 15.74
N VAL A 618 -41.17 -30.28 14.90
CA VAL A 618 -40.10 -29.82 14.01
C VAL A 618 -40.76 -29.11 12.83
N ILE A 619 -40.54 -27.80 12.74
CA ILE A 619 -41.01 -26.96 11.65
C ILE A 619 -39.88 -26.82 10.63
N ASN A 620 -40.17 -27.16 9.37
CA ASN A 620 -39.23 -27.06 8.26
C ASN A 620 -39.78 -26.07 7.21
N VAL A 621 -39.04 -24.98 7.01
CA VAL A 621 -39.32 -23.95 6.01
C VAL A 621 -38.38 -24.18 4.82
N PRO A 622 -38.90 -24.51 3.62
CA PRO A 622 -38.09 -24.85 2.46
C PRO A 622 -37.34 -23.63 1.90
N PRO A 623 -36.24 -23.86 1.15
CA PRO A 623 -35.55 -22.78 0.44
C PRO A 623 -36.44 -22.15 -0.65
N GLY A 624 -36.03 -20.99 -1.16
CA GLY A 624 -36.73 -20.31 -2.28
C GLY A 624 -37.65 -19.17 -1.87
N GLY A 625 -37.55 -18.69 -0.62
CA GLY A 625 -38.16 -17.43 -0.18
C GLY A 625 -39.40 -17.53 0.70
N SER A 626 -39.93 -18.74 0.90
CA SER A 626 -41.03 -19.00 1.86
C SER A 626 -40.70 -18.57 3.30
N LEU A 627 -39.40 -18.40 3.60
CA LEU A 627 -38.90 -17.90 4.87
C LEU A 627 -39.47 -16.52 5.21
N MET A 628 -39.59 -15.61 4.24
CA MET A 628 -40.10 -14.27 4.50
C MET A 628 -41.57 -14.27 4.93
N ASP A 629 -42.33 -15.31 4.57
CA ASP A 629 -43.73 -15.48 4.98
C ASP A 629 -43.86 -15.97 6.43
N SER A 630 -42.78 -16.51 7.01
CA SER A 630 -42.70 -16.94 8.42
C SER A 630 -42.36 -15.82 9.40
N THR A 631 -42.22 -14.58 8.91
CA THR A 631 -41.85 -13.41 9.70
C THR A 631 -42.93 -13.05 10.72
N THR A 632 -42.52 -12.73 11.96
CA THR A 632 -43.43 -12.36 13.05
C THR A 632 -43.03 -11.02 13.67
N PRO A 633 -44.00 -10.20 14.15
CA PRO A 633 -43.69 -9.00 14.95
C PRO A 633 -42.96 -9.36 16.25
N MET A 634 -42.04 -8.50 16.67
CA MET A 634 -41.18 -8.72 17.83
C MET A 634 -41.32 -7.57 18.85
N ASP A 635 -42.33 -7.65 19.70
CA ASP A 635 -42.79 -6.54 20.55
C ASP A 635 -42.12 -6.47 21.95
N PHE A 636 -41.02 -7.21 22.17
CA PHE A 636 -40.35 -7.26 23.47
C PHE A 636 -39.61 -5.95 23.85
N PHE A 637 -39.45 -5.03 22.90
CA PHE A 637 -38.96 -3.67 23.15
C PHE A 637 -39.94 -2.63 22.57
N PRO A 638 -40.79 -2.00 23.40
CA PRO A 638 -41.81 -1.07 22.91
C PRO A 638 -41.28 0.12 22.09
N GLY A 639 -40.02 0.50 22.27
CA GLY A 639 -39.36 1.58 21.52
C GLY A 639 -38.86 1.18 20.13
N PHE A 640 -38.91 -0.11 19.76
CA PHE A 640 -38.48 -0.59 18.45
C PHE A 640 -39.62 -1.28 17.71
N ASN A 641 -39.75 -1.02 16.42
CA ASN A 641 -40.72 -1.68 15.55
C ASN A 641 -40.05 -2.84 14.81
N LEU A 642 -39.83 -3.94 15.53
CA LEU A 642 -39.06 -5.09 15.05
C LEU A 642 -39.95 -6.18 14.45
N GLU A 643 -39.39 -6.89 13.49
CA GLU A 643 -39.88 -8.15 12.97
C GLU A 643 -38.75 -9.19 13.03
N GLY A 644 -39.10 -10.47 13.12
CA GLY A 644 -38.10 -11.54 13.14
C GLY A 644 -38.56 -12.81 12.44
N PHE A 645 -37.58 -13.49 11.84
CA PHE A 645 -37.76 -14.75 11.13
C PHE A 645 -36.68 -15.76 11.57
N PRO A 646 -36.98 -17.06 11.57
CA PRO A 646 -36.04 -18.10 11.97
C PRO A 646 -34.87 -18.23 10.97
N ASN A 647 -33.71 -18.68 11.41
CA ASN A 647 -32.54 -18.81 10.55
C ASN A 647 -31.90 -20.19 10.66
N ARG A 648 -31.59 -20.78 9.49
CA ARG A 648 -30.83 -22.04 9.38
C ARG A 648 -31.46 -23.15 10.23
N ASP A 649 -30.65 -24.09 10.70
CA ASP A 649 -31.09 -25.17 11.58
C ASP A 649 -30.82 -24.82 13.05
N SER A 650 -31.88 -24.68 13.83
CA SER A 650 -31.86 -24.48 15.28
C SER A 650 -31.83 -25.81 16.05
N THR A 651 -32.29 -26.92 15.46
CA THR A 651 -32.43 -28.22 16.16
C THR A 651 -31.07 -28.78 16.59
N LYS A 652 -30.01 -28.47 15.82
CA LYS A 652 -28.63 -28.86 16.13
C LYS A 652 -28.07 -28.31 17.45
N TYR A 653 -28.70 -27.32 18.08
CA TYR A 653 -28.23 -26.75 19.35
C TYR A 653 -28.73 -27.52 20.58
N ALA A 654 -29.66 -28.46 20.42
CA ALA A 654 -30.20 -29.23 21.54
C ALA A 654 -29.11 -30.00 22.31
N GLU A 655 -28.21 -30.66 21.58
CA GLU A 655 -27.11 -31.44 22.16
C GLU A 655 -25.96 -30.57 22.69
N PRO A 656 -25.39 -29.60 21.93
CA PRO A 656 -24.32 -28.73 22.43
C PRO A 656 -24.69 -27.93 23.69
N TYR A 657 -25.95 -27.50 23.81
CA TYR A 657 -26.44 -26.81 25.00
C TYR A 657 -26.92 -27.76 26.11
N GLY A 658 -27.09 -29.05 25.80
CA GLY A 658 -27.64 -30.07 26.69
C GLY A 658 -29.07 -29.75 27.13
N ILE A 659 -29.93 -29.39 26.20
CA ILE A 659 -31.36 -29.06 26.41
C ILE A 659 -32.27 -29.90 25.51
N GLN A 660 -31.94 -31.19 25.35
CA GLN A 660 -32.70 -32.12 24.51
C GLN A 660 -34.17 -32.31 24.95
N THR A 661 -34.49 -31.95 26.20
CA THR A 661 -35.84 -31.98 26.76
C THR A 661 -36.67 -30.73 26.42
N ALA A 662 -36.07 -29.69 25.84
CA ALA A 662 -36.79 -28.47 25.49
C ALA A 662 -37.78 -28.75 24.37
N HIS A 663 -39.03 -28.34 24.56
CA HIS A 663 -40.10 -28.48 23.56
C HIS A 663 -40.05 -27.36 22.50
N THR A 664 -39.32 -26.28 22.74
CA THR A 664 -39.14 -25.18 21.79
C THR A 664 -37.67 -24.78 21.71
N LEU A 665 -37.11 -24.75 20.51
CA LEU A 665 -35.73 -24.39 20.22
C LEU A 665 -35.67 -23.63 18.89
N ILE A 666 -35.58 -22.31 18.97
CA ILE A 666 -35.59 -21.42 17.80
C ILE A 666 -34.49 -20.37 17.90
N ARG A 667 -33.76 -20.18 16.80
CA ARG A 667 -32.85 -19.05 16.58
C ARG A 667 -33.32 -18.29 15.35
N GLY A 668 -33.23 -16.97 15.39
CA GLY A 668 -33.71 -16.13 14.31
C GLY A 668 -33.02 -14.78 14.22
N THR A 669 -33.35 -14.06 13.17
CA THR A 669 -32.83 -12.72 12.88
C THR A 669 -33.88 -11.66 13.13
N LEU A 670 -33.44 -10.53 13.68
CA LEU A 670 -34.25 -9.32 13.83
C LEU A 670 -34.00 -8.34 12.68
N ARG A 671 -35.06 -7.73 12.21
CA ARG A 671 -35.08 -6.60 11.27
C ARG A 671 -36.09 -5.56 11.73
N PHE A 672 -36.03 -4.36 11.17
CA PHE A 672 -37.13 -3.41 11.31
C PHE A 672 -38.28 -3.82 10.41
N LYS A 673 -39.50 -3.56 10.87
CA LYS A 673 -40.73 -3.92 10.17
C LYS A 673 -40.74 -3.37 8.74
N GLY A 674 -41.02 -4.25 7.77
CA GLY A 674 -41.07 -3.91 6.35
C GLY A 674 -39.89 -4.47 5.54
N PHE A 675 -38.79 -4.87 6.18
CA PHE A 675 -37.65 -5.49 5.49
C PHE A 675 -38.07 -6.76 4.74
N SER A 676 -38.75 -7.69 5.41
CA SER A 676 -39.15 -8.98 4.85
C SER A 676 -40.17 -8.81 3.72
N LYS A 677 -41.02 -7.78 3.83
CA LYS A 677 -41.96 -7.38 2.77
C LYS A 677 -41.23 -6.88 1.50
N ALA A 678 -40.16 -6.10 1.67
CA ALA A 678 -39.32 -5.65 0.56
C ALA A 678 -38.57 -6.84 -0.08
N MET A 679 -37.97 -7.72 0.73
CA MET A 679 -37.28 -8.91 0.25
C MET A 679 -38.20 -9.85 -0.53
N ASN A 680 -39.45 -10.03 -0.07
CA ASN A 680 -40.47 -10.78 -0.82
C ASN A 680 -40.71 -10.20 -2.23
N GLY A 681 -40.65 -8.88 -2.39
CA GLY A 681 -40.71 -8.23 -3.71
C GLY A 681 -39.53 -8.60 -4.60
N PHE A 682 -38.31 -8.58 -4.06
CA PHE A 682 -37.10 -8.98 -4.81
C PHE A 682 -37.11 -10.45 -5.20
N ILE A 683 -37.58 -11.33 -4.31
CA ILE A 683 -37.71 -12.77 -4.57
C ILE A 683 -38.70 -13.01 -5.72
N LYS A 684 -39.87 -12.37 -5.70
CA LYS A 684 -40.89 -12.50 -6.76
C LYS A 684 -40.41 -12.03 -8.14
N LEU A 685 -39.45 -11.11 -8.17
CA LEU A 685 -38.84 -10.61 -9.42
C LEU A 685 -37.60 -11.40 -9.85
N GLY A 686 -37.27 -12.52 -9.21
CA GLY A 686 -36.10 -13.33 -9.56
C GLY A 686 -34.76 -12.67 -9.23
N LEU A 687 -34.74 -11.63 -8.39
CA LEU A 687 -33.54 -10.85 -8.11
C LEU A 687 -32.59 -11.51 -7.10
N ILE A 688 -33.11 -12.41 -6.26
CA ILE A 688 -32.30 -13.20 -5.33
C ILE A 688 -31.87 -14.50 -6.03
N ASN A 689 -31.10 -14.36 -7.11
CA ASN A 689 -30.62 -15.48 -7.92
C ASN A 689 -29.09 -15.47 -8.04
N SER A 690 -28.46 -16.54 -7.56
CA SER A 690 -27.00 -16.74 -7.57
C SER A 690 -26.47 -17.39 -8.86
N ASP A 691 -27.34 -17.82 -9.76
CA ASP A 691 -26.93 -18.47 -11.00
C ASP A 691 -26.14 -17.51 -11.90
N PRO A 692 -25.16 -18.01 -12.68
CA PRO A 692 -24.38 -17.19 -13.59
C PRO A 692 -25.27 -16.45 -14.60
N SER A 693 -25.04 -15.15 -14.76
CA SER A 693 -25.80 -14.31 -15.70
C SER A 693 -24.91 -13.77 -16.83
N PRO A 694 -25.00 -14.32 -18.06
CA PRO A 694 -24.18 -13.90 -19.19
C PRO A 694 -24.34 -12.42 -19.58
N ILE A 695 -25.54 -11.86 -19.37
CA ILE A 695 -25.85 -10.47 -19.73
C ILE A 695 -25.19 -9.44 -18.79
N LEU A 696 -24.74 -9.86 -17.59
CA LEU A 696 -24.12 -8.97 -16.59
C LEU A 696 -22.59 -9.07 -16.57
N GLN A 697 -21.99 -9.94 -17.40
CA GLN A 697 -20.54 -10.08 -17.48
C GLN A 697 -19.86 -8.81 -17.99
N HIS A 698 -18.60 -8.59 -17.61
CA HIS A 698 -17.81 -7.42 -18.02
C HIS A 698 -17.59 -7.30 -19.53
N THR A 699 -17.71 -8.41 -20.26
CA THR A 699 -17.58 -8.48 -21.72
C THR A 699 -18.88 -8.14 -22.46
N SER A 700 -20.00 -8.04 -21.74
CA SER A 700 -21.33 -7.79 -22.29
C SER A 700 -21.65 -6.30 -22.32
N SER A 701 -22.55 -5.89 -23.22
CA SER A 701 -23.07 -4.52 -23.25
C SER A 701 -23.75 -4.17 -21.92
N PRO A 702 -23.62 -2.94 -21.40
CA PRO A 702 -24.33 -2.52 -20.20
C PRO A 702 -25.85 -2.67 -20.35
N VAL A 703 -26.51 -3.17 -19.31
CA VAL A 703 -27.95 -3.40 -19.26
C VAL A 703 -28.56 -2.51 -18.18
N SER A 704 -29.71 -1.89 -18.47
CA SER A 704 -30.48 -1.11 -17.49
C SER A 704 -31.30 -2.01 -16.56
N TRP A 705 -31.68 -1.50 -15.39
CA TRP A 705 -32.58 -2.21 -14.48
C TRP A 705 -33.91 -2.57 -15.12
N LYS A 706 -34.47 -1.66 -15.94
CA LYS A 706 -35.68 -1.92 -16.72
C LYS A 706 -35.50 -3.12 -17.67
N GLU A 707 -34.43 -3.14 -18.45
CA GLU A 707 -34.16 -4.25 -19.39
C GLU A 707 -33.99 -5.59 -18.66
N LEU A 708 -33.25 -5.59 -17.54
CA LEU A 708 -33.06 -6.79 -16.72
C LEU A 708 -34.40 -7.31 -16.18
N LEU A 709 -35.24 -6.43 -15.63
CA LEU A 709 -36.54 -6.80 -15.09
C LEU A 709 -37.53 -7.23 -16.18
N CYS A 710 -37.52 -6.58 -17.35
CA CYS A 710 -38.27 -7.08 -18.50
C CYS A 710 -37.88 -8.52 -18.84
N GLN A 711 -36.58 -8.82 -18.87
CA GLN A 711 -36.11 -10.19 -19.13
C GLN A 711 -36.54 -11.18 -18.03
N GLN A 712 -36.50 -10.80 -16.76
CA GLN A 712 -36.93 -11.67 -15.65
C GLN A 712 -38.45 -11.97 -15.68
N MET A 713 -39.25 -11.12 -16.33
CA MET A 713 -40.70 -11.26 -16.46
C MET A 713 -41.13 -11.70 -17.87
N ASP A 714 -40.20 -12.13 -18.72
CA ASP A 714 -40.45 -12.53 -20.12
C ASP A 714 -41.14 -11.44 -20.99
N LEU A 715 -40.80 -10.16 -20.76
CA LEU A 715 -41.29 -9.00 -21.50
C LEU A 715 -40.27 -8.48 -22.52
N SER A 716 -40.75 -7.85 -23.60
CA SER A 716 -39.90 -7.13 -24.54
C SER A 716 -39.25 -5.90 -23.88
N SER A 717 -37.97 -5.64 -24.15
CA SER A 717 -37.28 -4.42 -23.69
C SER A 717 -37.84 -3.12 -24.30
N SER A 718 -38.58 -3.23 -25.42
CA SER A 718 -39.19 -2.09 -26.12
C SER A 718 -40.54 -1.63 -25.55
N VAL A 719 -41.00 -2.19 -24.43
CA VAL A 719 -42.29 -1.81 -23.83
C VAL A 719 -42.27 -0.38 -23.28
N SER A 720 -43.43 0.29 -23.35
CA SER A 720 -43.60 1.62 -22.75
C SER A 720 -43.45 1.55 -21.22
N GLN A 721 -43.02 2.65 -20.62
CA GLN A 721 -42.78 2.72 -19.17
C GLN A 721 -44.02 2.33 -18.35
N ASN A 722 -45.21 2.76 -18.77
CA ASN A 722 -46.46 2.45 -18.07
C ASN A 722 -46.79 0.96 -18.09
N VAL A 723 -46.55 0.27 -19.22
CA VAL A 723 -46.81 -1.17 -19.33
C VAL A 723 -45.80 -1.95 -18.49
N PHE A 724 -44.53 -1.53 -18.50
CA PHE A 724 -43.49 -2.11 -17.65
C PHE A 724 -43.83 -1.98 -16.17
N GLU A 725 -44.13 -0.78 -15.66
CA GLU A 725 -44.44 -0.58 -14.25
C GLU A 725 -45.69 -1.33 -13.81
N GLN A 726 -46.71 -1.43 -14.68
CA GLN A 726 -47.91 -2.23 -14.42
C GLN A 726 -47.57 -3.72 -14.27
N ALA A 727 -46.71 -4.27 -15.15
CA ALA A 727 -46.29 -5.66 -15.05
C ALA A 727 -45.50 -5.93 -13.77
N VAL A 728 -44.60 -5.03 -13.36
CA VAL A 728 -43.87 -5.14 -12.08
C VAL A 728 -44.84 -5.11 -10.89
N TYR A 729 -45.85 -4.24 -10.93
CA TYR A 729 -46.88 -4.16 -9.90
C TYR A 729 -47.64 -5.47 -9.76
N GLU A 730 -48.03 -6.10 -10.88
CA GLU A 730 -48.69 -7.41 -10.88
C GLU A 730 -47.78 -8.52 -10.33
N HIS A 731 -46.52 -8.59 -10.77
CA HIS A 731 -45.57 -9.62 -10.32
C HIS A 731 -45.21 -9.50 -8.84
N THR A 732 -45.17 -8.28 -8.29
CA THR A 732 -44.91 -8.06 -6.87
C THR A 732 -46.13 -8.32 -5.97
N GLY A 733 -47.30 -8.58 -6.57
CA GLY A 733 -48.55 -8.91 -5.90
C GLY A 733 -49.42 -7.70 -5.60
N GLN A 734 -49.40 -6.69 -6.48
CA GLN A 734 -50.21 -5.46 -6.39
C GLN A 734 -50.03 -4.73 -5.06
N ASP A 735 -48.76 -4.50 -4.69
CA ASP A 735 -48.41 -3.90 -3.40
C ASP A 735 -47.59 -2.61 -3.59
N ASP A 736 -48.19 -1.48 -3.19
CA ASP A 736 -47.60 -0.14 -3.36
C ASP A 736 -46.24 -0.01 -2.65
N PHE A 737 -46.07 -0.62 -1.47
CA PHE A 737 -44.80 -0.54 -0.73
C PHE A 737 -43.66 -1.21 -1.50
N LYS A 738 -43.91 -2.33 -2.19
CA LYS A 738 -42.89 -3.00 -3.01
C LYS A 738 -42.53 -2.17 -4.23
N MET A 739 -43.52 -1.55 -4.88
CA MET A 739 -43.28 -0.64 -6.00
C MET A 739 -42.48 0.59 -5.58
N ASP A 740 -42.86 1.22 -4.48
CA ASP A 740 -42.15 2.39 -3.94
C ASP A 740 -40.71 2.04 -3.55
N THR A 741 -40.49 0.83 -3.00
CA THR A 741 -39.15 0.32 -2.69
C THR A 741 -38.29 0.24 -3.96
N LEU A 742 -38.80 -0.37 -5.03
CA LEU A 742 -38.06 -0.49 -6.31
C LEU A 742 -37.81 0.89 -6.93
N ARG A 743 -38.78 1.80 -6.85
CA ARG A 743 -38.66 3.18 -7.36
C ARG A 743 -37.58 3.96 -6.61
N CYS A 744 -37.61 3.93 -5.29
CA CYS A 744 -36.63 4.63 -4.45
C CYS A 744 -35.20 4.09 -4.66
N LEU A 745 -35.07 2.79 -4.94
CA LEU A 745 -33.79 2.17 -5.26
C LEU A 745 -33.33 2.37 -6.71
N GLY A 746 -34.10 3.06 -7.55
CA GLY A 746 -33.76 3.35 -8.94
C GLY A 746 -33.92 2.16 -9.89
N MET A 747 -34.62 1.10 -9.46
CA MET A 747 -34.69 -0.17 -10.19
C MET A 747 -35.82 -0.22 -11.23
N LEU A 748 -36.61 0.84 -11.36
CA LEU A 748 -37.70 0.93 -12.35
C LEU A 748 -37.34 1.77 -13.59
N GLY A 749 -36.08 2.18 -13.74
CA GLY A 749 -35.65 3.06 -14.81
C GLY A 749 -34.42 2.59 -15.58
N ASP A 750 -33.80 3.54 -16.27
CA ASP A 750 -32.65 3.32 -17.15
C ASP A 750 -31.29 3.36 -16.40
N GLU A 751 -31.31 3.34 -15.05
CA GLU A 751 -30.10 3.21 -14.26
C GLU A 751 -29.42 1.86 -14.58
N LEU A 752 -28.10 1.89 -14.79
CA LEU A 752 -27.36 0.72 -15.24
C LEU A 752 -27.16 -0.28 -14.10
N VAL A 753 -27.33 -1.56 -14.42
CA VAL A 753 -27.03 -2.67 -13.52
C VAL A 753 -25.51 -2.83 -13.42
N PRO A 754 -24.93 -2.90 -12.21
CA PRO A 754 -23.51 -3.16 -12.05
C PRO A 754 -23.10 -4.50 -12.68
N HIS A 755 -21.98 -4.53 -13.41
CA HIS A 755 -21.42 -5.79 -13.92
C HIS A 755 -21.09 -6.75 -12.77
N ALA A 756 -21.52 -8.00 -12.88
CA ALA A 756 -21.31 -9.04 -11.88
C ALA A 756 -21.51 -10.45 -12.47
N GLU A 757 -21.10 -11.46 -11.71
CA GLU A 757 -21.23 -12.88 -12.11
C GLU A 757 -22.67 -13.40 -12.07
N SER A 758 -23.53 -12.84 -11.21
CA SER A 758 -24.93 -13.24 -11.01
C SER A 758 -25.81 -12.02 -10.74
N ILE A 759 -27.14 -12.19 -10.85
CA ILE A 759 -28.12 -11.14 -10.56
C ILE A 759 -28.03 -10.72 -9.09
N LEU A 760 -27.91 -11.68 -8.18
CA LEU A 760 -27.74 -11.42 -6.76
C LEU A 760 -26.48 -10.60 -6.47
N ALA A 761 -25.37 -10.90 -7.15
CA ALA A 761 -24.12 -10.14 -6.99
C ALA A 761 -24.26 -8.71 -7.52
N ALA A 762 -24.97 -8.50 -8.63
CA ALA A 762 -25.26 -7.17 -9.15
C ALA A 762 -26.18 -6.37 -8.21
N LEU A 763 -27.25 -7.00 -7.70
CA LEU A 763 -28.13 -6.40 -6.70
C LEU A 763 -27.36 -6.02 -5.44
N ALA A 764 -26.47 -6.88 -4.95
CA ALA A 764 -25.66 -6.59 -3.78
C ALA A 764 -24.78 -5.34 -4.00
N LYS A 765 -24.09 -5.22 -5.14
CA LYS A 765 -23.29 -4.02 -5.47
C LYS A 765 -24.14 -2.75 -5.55
N HIS A 766 -25.33 -2.87 -6.14
CA HIS A 766 -26.27 -1.75 -6.26
C HIS A 766 -26.76 -1.26 -4.90
N LEU A 767 -27.21 -2.18 -4.03
CA LEU A 767 -27.67 -1.85 -2.68
C LEU A 767 -26.54 -1.36 -1.78
N GLU A 768 -25.33 -1.91 -1.91
CA GLU A 768 -24.15 -1.44 -1.17
C GLU A 768 -23.87 0.04 -1.45
N THR A 769 -24.03 0.46 -2.71
CA THR A 769 -23.82 1.85 -3.12
C THR A 769 -24.91 2.79 -2.59
N LYS A 770 -26.16 2.32 -2.48
CA LYS A 770 -27.32 3.15 -2.10
C LYS A 770 -27.58 3.17 -0.59
N LEU A 771 -27.18 2.12 0.13
CA LEU A 771 -27.59 1.87 1.53
C LEU A 771 -26.38 1.61 2.46
N SER A 772 -25.21 2.13 2.13
CA SER A 772 -24.09 2.22 3.07
C SER A 772 -24.35 3.28 4.16
N PHE A 773 -23.64 3.17 5.29
CA PHE A 773 -23.68 4.18 6.35
C PHE A 773 -22.98 5.47 5.91
N ASP A 774 -23.63 6.60 6.15
CA ASP A 774 -23.06 7.93 5.96
C ASP A 774 -22.17 8.33 7.14
N LYS A 775 -21.32 9.33 6.92
CA LYS A 775 -20.43 9.84 7.98
C LYS A 775 -21.25 10.39 9.15
N GLY A 776 -21.00 9.87 10.35
CA GLY A 776 -21.67 10.30 11.59
C GLY A 776 -22.93 9.52 11.91
N GLU A 777 -23.40 8.66 11.00
CA GLU A 777 -24.43 7.69 11.32
C GLU A 777 -23.89 6.55 12.18
N ARG A 778 -24.78 5.87 12.88
CA ARG A 778 -24.43 4.77 13.77
C ARG A 778 -25.34 3.58 13.55
N ASP A 779 -24.77 2.40 13.70
CA ASP A 779 -25.47 1.13 13.75
C ASP A 779 -25.92 0.81 15.19
N MET A 780 -26.66 -0.28 15.31
CA MET A 780 -27.21 -0.81 16.54
C MET A 780 -27.22 -2.33 16.48
N ILE A 781 -26.83 -2.98 17.57
CA ILE A 781 -27.07 -4.40 17.81
C ILE A 781 -28.23 -4.53 18.78
N VAL A 782 -29.17 -5.42 18.46
CA VAL A 782 -30.23 -5.87 19.37
C VAL A 782 -30.19 -7.39 19.42
N MET A 783 -30.08 -7.94 20.62
CA MET A 783 -30.17 -9.38 20.87
C MET A 783 -31.11 -9.65 22.04
N ARG A 784 -31.90 -10.72 21.91
CA ARG A 784 -32.82 -11.23 22.92
C ARG A 784 -32.74 -12.74 22.99
N ASN A 785 -32.38 -13.27 24.17
CA ASN A 785 -32.50 -14.67 24.52
C ASN A 785 -33.62 -14.84 25.55
N ASP A 786 -34.57 -15.71 25.25
CA ASP A 786 -35.61 -16.15 26.17
C ASP A 786 -35.39 -17.63 26.52
N VAL A 787 -35.27 -17.92 27.81
CA VAL A 787 -35.03 -19.27 28.33
C VAL A 787 -36.14 -19.63 29.31
N GLY A 788 -37.00 -20.57 28.95
CA GLY A 788 -38.04 -21.11 29.83
C GLY A 788 -37.46 -22.19 30.74
N ILE A 789 -37.56 -21.97 32.05
CA ILE A 789 -36.94 -22.78 33.10
C ILE A 789 -38.04 -23.26 34.04
N ARG A 790 -38.21 -24.59 34.13
CA ARG A 790 -39.12 -25.25 35.07
C ARG A 790 -38.38 -25.57 36.36
N TYR A 791 -38.85 -25.01 37.47
CA TYR A 791 -38.33 -25.32 38.78
C TYR A 791 -38.84 -26.69 39.27
N PRO A 792 -38.11 -27.37 40.17
CA PRO A 792 -38.60 -28.59 40.83
C PRO A 792 -39.94 -28.38 41.58
N THR A 793 -40.24 -27.15 41.98
CA THR A 793 -41.50 -26.74 42.62
C THR A 793 -42.70 -26.72 41.66
N GLY A 794 -42.45 -26.75 40.35
CA GLY A 794 -43.47 -26.70 39.30
C GLY A 794 -43.60 -25.35 38.61
N GLU A 795 -43.09 -24.25 39.19
CA GLU A 795 -43.18 -22.90 38.62
C GLU A 795 -42.38 -22.79 37.30
N LEU A 796 -42.92 -22.06 36.32
CA LEU A 796 -42.22 -21.74 35.07
C LEU A 796 -41.70 -20.31 35.10
N GLU A 797 -40.37 -20.16 35.07
CA GLU A 797 -39.73 -18.86 34.89
C GLU A 797 -39.25 -18.72 33.44
N THR A 798 -39.64 -17.64 32.77
CA THR A 798 -38.97 -17.24 31.51
C THR A 798 -37.94 -16.17 31.81
N LYS A 799 -36.66 -16.52 31.65
CA LYS A 799 -35.54 -15.57 31.74
C LYS A 799 -35.33 -14.88 30.41
N HIS A 800 -35.21 -13.57 30.51
CA HIS A 800 -35.21 -12.61 29.42
C HIS A 800 -33.87 -11.87 29.41
N ILE A 801 -32.94 -12.28 28.56
CA ILE A 801 -31.58 -11.73 28.49
C ILE A 801 -31.45 -10.88 27.25
N SER A 802 -31.05 -9.63 27.42
CA SER A 802 -31.03 -8.63 26.36
C SER A 802 -29.70 -7.89 26.27
N LEU A 803 -29.29 -7.63 25.04
CA LEU A 803 -28.15 -6.78 24.70
C LEU A 803 -28.60 -5.75 23.67
N VAL A 804 -28.42 -4.47 23.98
CA VAL A 804 -28.63 -3.35 23.06
C VAL A 804 -27.38 -2.50 23.06
N VAL A 805 -26.74 -2.37 21.90
CA VAL A 805 -25.47 -1.63 21.75
C VAL A 805 -25.59 -0.67 20.58
N TYR A 806 -25.18 0.57 20.76
CA TYR A 806 -25.10 1.56 19.69
C TYR A 806 -23.66 1.78 19.25
N GLY A 807 -23.49 2.03 17.96
CA GLY A 807 -22.23 2.48 17.38
C GLY A 807 -21.85 3.85 17.93
N ASP A 808 -20.54 4.09 18.04
CA ASP A 808 -20.02 5.42 18.33
C ASP A 808 -19.81 6.16 16.99
N PRO A 809 -20.47 7.30 16.75
CA PRO A 809 -20.28 8.09 15.53
C PRO A 809 -18.83 8.49 15.24
N THR A 810 -18.00 8.57 16.29
CA THR A 810 -16.57 8.93 16.22
C THR A 810 -15.63 7.76 16.48
N GLY A 811 -16.18 6.59 16.82
CA GLY A 811 -15.43 5.41 17.22
C GLY A 811 -15.83 4.18 16.43
N PHE A 812 -15.95 3.05 17.12
CA PHE A 812 -16.33 1.79 16.50
C PHE A 812 -17.85 1.64 16.38
N SER A 813 -18.28 0.95 15.32
CA SER A 813 -19.67 0.52 15.16
C SER A 813 -20.05 -0.52 16.23
N ALA A 814 -21.34 -0.65 16.54
CA ALA A 814 -21.84 -1.67 17.47
C ALA A 814 -21.45 -3.07 16.99
N MET A 815 -21.62 -3.35 15.68
CA MET A 815 -21.20 -4.61 15.07
C MET A 815 -19.71 -4.87 15.25
N ALA A 816 -18.86 -3.88 15.00
CA ALA A 816 -17.42 -4.03 15.18
C ALA A 816 -17.07 -4.34 16.64
N LYS A 817 -17.67 -3.64 17.62
CA LYS A 817 -17.44 -3.91 19.05
C LYS A 817 -17.87 -5.33 19.43
N THR A 818 -19.09 -5.71 19.07
CA THR A 818 -19.69 -6.99 19.51
C THR A 818 -19.11 -8.21 18.81
N VAL A 819 -18.40 -8.05 17.69
CA VAL A 819 -17.68 -9.14 17.04
C VAL A 819 -16.19 -9.10 17.37
N GLY A 820 -15.59 -7.90 17.36
CA GLY A 820 -14.16 -7.71 17.55
C GLY A 820 -13.71 -7.94 18.99
N TYR A 821 -14.44 -7.45 20.01
CA TYR A 821 -14.01 -7.64 21.40
C TYR A 821 -14.05 -9.10 21.87
N PRO A 822 -15.10 -9.91 21.61
CA PRO A 822 -15.06 -11.33 21.96
C PRO A 822 -13.85 -12.03 21.31
N LEU A 823 -13.59 -11.72 20.04
CA LEU A 823 -12.48 -12.28 19.28
C LEU A 823 -11.12 -11.89 19.88
N ALA A 824 -10.94 -10.61 20.22
CA ALA A 824 -9.70 -10.09 20.79
C ALA A 824 -9.45 -10.64 22.21
N ILE A 825 -10.51 -10.78 23.02
CA ILE A 825 -10.45 -11.38 24.34
C ILE A 825 -10.03 -12.86 24.23
N ALA A 826 -10.67 -13.64 23.36
CA ALA A 826 -10.26 -15.03 23.15
C ALA A 826 -8.82 -15.15 22.62
N ALA A 827 -8.41 -14.29 21.69
CA ALA A 827 -7.03 -14.21 21.23
C ALA A 827 -6.04 -13.97 22.37
N ARG A 828 -6.34 -13.02 23.27
CA ARG A 828 -5.54 -12.77 24.48
C ARG A 828 -5.50 -13.99 25.38
N MET A 829 -6.63 -14.64 25.63
CA MET A 829 -6.72 -15.83 26.48
C MET A 829 -5.90 -16.99 25.91
N VAL A 830 -5.91 -17.20 24.59
CA VAL A 830 -5.07 -18.21 23.91
C VAL A 830 -3.58 -17.86 24.06
N LEU A 831 -3.19 -16.60 23.84
CA LEU A 831 -1.80 -16.14 23.98
C LEU A 831 -1.26 -16.30 25.41
N ASN A 832 -2.12 -16.09 26.40
CA ASN A 832 -1.81 -16.21 27.82
C ASN A 832 -1.87 -17.65 28.35
N GLY A 833 -2.38 -18.61 27.55
CA GLY A 833 -2.58 -19.99 27.98
C GLY A 833 -3.78 -20.20 28.92
N GLU A 834 -4.71 -19.24 28.96
CA GLU A 834 -5.97 -19.36 29.73
C GLU A 834 -6.94 -20.35 29.07
N ILE A 835 -6.89 -20.49 27.74
CA ILE A 835 -7.58 -21.56 27.00
C ILE A 835 -6.56 -22.66 26.70
N SER A 836 -6.61 -23.74 27.47
CA SER A 836 -5.67 -24.87 27.34
C SER A 836 -6.16 -25.99 26.42
N THR A 837 -7.46 -26.06 26.14
CA THR A 837 -8.08 -27.10 25.31
C THR A 837 -7.48 -27.11 23.90
N LYS A 838 -7.12 -28.30 23.40
CA LYS A 838 -6.57 -28.51 22.06
C LYS A 838 -7.65 -28.96 21.08
N GLY A 839 -7.39 -28.81 19.79
CA GLY A 839 -8.39 -29.05 18.74
C GLY A 839 -9.24 -27.82 18.45
N LEU A 840 -10.42 -28.04 17.86
CA LEU A 840 -11.38 -26.97 17.59
C LEU A 840 -12.30 -26.76 18.80
N VAL A 841 -12.45 -25.51 19.19
CA VAL A 841 -13.11 -25.11 20.43
C VAL A 841 -14.16 -24.05 20.12
N VAL A 842 -15.31 -24.13 20.81
CA VAL A 842 -16.41 -23.15 20.73
C VAL A 842 -16.69 -22.59 22.12
N PRO A 843 -17.25 -21.37 22.26
CA PRO A 843 -17.42 -20.69 23.55
C PRO A 843 -18.65 -21.17 24.33
N MET A 844 -18.83 -22.49 24.44
CA MET A 844 -19.94 -23.12 25.17
C MET A 844 -19.50 -23.70 26.52
N VAL A 845 -18.20 -23.79 26.77
CA VAL A 845 -17.64 -24.28 28.04
C VAL A 845 -17.41 -23.14 29.03
N LYS A 846 -17.61 -23.44 30.32
CA LYS A 846 -17.59 -22.47 31.42
C LYS A 846 -16.25 -21.74 31.53
N GLU A 847 -15.13 -22.44 31.32
CA GLU A 847 -13.80 -21.83 31.39
C GLU A 847 -13.56 -20.76 30.31
N ILE A 848 -14.36 -20.75 29.24
CA ILE A 848 -14.26 -19.76 28.16
C ILE A 848 -15.30 -18.66 28.34
N TYR A 849 -16.59 -19.01 28.44
CA TYR A 849 -17.63 -17.98 28.39
C TYR A 849 -17.65 -17.08 29.63
N GLU A 850 -17.32 -17.58 30.82
CA GLU A 850 -17.37 -16.73 32.04
C GLU A 850 -16.32 -15.60 32.00
N PRO A 851 -15.02 -15.89 31.75
CA PRO A 851 -14.04 -14.81 31.62
C PRO A 851 -14.34 -13.86 30.46
N VAL A 852 -14.82 -14.38 29.33
CA VAL A 852 -15.15 -13.56 28.17
C VAL A 852 -16.31 -12.61 28.50
N LEU A 853 -17.43 -13.11 29.03
CA LEU A 853 -18.57 -12.27 29.41
C LEU A 853 -18.21 -11.23 30.48
N ALA A 854 -17.30 -11.55 31.41
CA ALA A 854 -16.81 -10.60 32.40
C ALA A 854 -16.02 -9.46 31.74
N ARG A 855 -15.05 -9.77 30.87
CA ARG A 855 -14.24 -8.78 30.14
C ARG A 855 -15.07 -7.97 29.13
N LEU A 856 -16.09 -8.55 28.51
CA LEU A 856 -17.01 -7.80 27.64
C LEU A 856 -17.77 -6.71 28.40
N LYS A 857 -18.12 -6.93 29.68
CA LYS A 857 -18.73 -5.90 30.53
C LYS A 857 -17.75 -4.75 30.82
N GLU A 858 -16.46 -5.04 30.97
CA GLU A 858 -15.40 -4.04 31.15
C GLU A 858 -15.25 -3.16 29.89
N GLU A 859 -15.48 -3.73 28.70
CA GLU A 859 -15.54 -2.99 27.42
C GLU A 859 -16.88 -2.24 27.20
N GLY A 860 -17.75 -2.20 28.21
CA GLY A 860 -19.04 -1.48 28.16
C GLY A 860 -20.19 -2.25 27.49
N LEU A 861 -20.04 -3.55 27.23
CA LEU A 861 -21.13 -4.39 26.72
C LEU A 861 -21.94 -4.95 27.89
N HIS A 862 -23.01 -4.23 28.24
CA HIS A 862 -23.88 -4.59 29.36
C HIS A 862 -25.05 -5.47 28.91
N PHE A 863 -25.26 -6.57 29.64
CA PHE A 863 -26.37 -7.50 29.44
C PHE A 863 -27.44 -7.27 30.52
N ILE A 864 -28.70 -7.15 30.11
CA ILE A 864 -29.83 -6.96 31.01
C ILE A 864 -30.59 -8.27 31.12
N SER A 865 -30.77 -8.77 32.35
CA SER A 865 -31.59 -9.95 32.62
C SER A 865 -32.87 -9.53 33.36
N LYS A 866 -34.01 -10.00 32.88
CA LYS A 866 -35.32 -9.91 33.56
C LYS A 866 -35.92 -11.32 33.64
N SER A 867 -36.94 -11.48 34.47
CA SER A 867 -37.67 -12.75 34.61
C SER A 867 -39.17 -12.50 34.63
N THR A 868 -39.93 -13.40 34.01
CA THR A 868 -41.38 -13.50 34.19
C THR A 868 -41.70 -14.87 34.75
N LEU A 869 -42.63 -14.93 35.71
CA LEU A 869 -43.09 -16.19 36.33
C LEU A 869 -44.51 -16.48 35.87
N GLN A 870 -44.76 -17.74 35.55
CA GLN A 870 -46.09 -18.29 35.30
C GLN A 870 -46.29 -19.44 36.29
N GLU A 871 -47.44 -19.42 36.98
CA GLU A 871 -47.88 -20.49 37.87
C GLU A 871 -48.24 -21.76 37.10
#